data_AF-P13807-F1
#
_entry.id   AF-P13807-F1
#
_cell.length_a   1.000
_cell.length_b   1.000
_cell.length_c   1.000
_cell.angle_alpha   90.00
_cell.angle_beta   90.00
_cell.angle_gamma   90.00
#
_symmetry.space_group_name_H-M   'P 1'
#
loop_
_entity.id
_entity.type
_entity.pdbx_description
1 polymer ?
#
loop_
_entity_poly.entity_id
_entity_poly.type
_entity_poly.pdbx_seq_one_letter_code
_entity_poly.pdbx_strand_id
1 'polypeptide(L)'
;MPLNRTLSMSSLPGLEDWEDEFDLENAVLFEVAWEVANKVGGIYTVLQTKAKVTGDEWGDNYFLVGPYTEQGVRTQVELLEAPTPALKRTLDSMNSKGCKVYFGRWLIEGGPLVVLLDVGASAWALERWKGELWDTCNIGVPWYDREANDAVLFGFLTTWFLGEFLAQSEEKPHVVAHFHEWLAGVGLCLCRARRLPVATIFTTHATLLGRYLCAGAVDFYNNLENFNVDKEAGERQIYHRYCMERAAAHCAHVFTTVSQITAIEAQHLLKRKPDIVTPNGLNVKKFSAMHEFQNLHAQSKARIQEFVRGHFYGHLDFNLDKTLYFFIAGRYEFSNKGADVFLEALARLNYLLRVNGSEQTVVAFFIMPARTNNFNVETLKGQAVRKQLWDTANTVKEKFGRKLYESLLVGSLPDMNKMLDKEDFTMMKRAIFATQRQSFPPVCTHNMLDDSSDPILTTIRRIGLFNSSADRVKVIFHPEFLSSTSPLLPVDYEEFVRGCHLGVFPSYYEPWGYTPAECTVMGIPSISTNLSGFGCFMEEHIADPSAYGIYILDRRFRSLDDSCSQLTSFLYSFCQQSRRQRIIQRNRTERLSDLLDWKYLGRYYMSARHMALSKAFPEHFTYEPNEADAAQGYRYPRPASVPPSPSLSRHSSPHQSEDEEDPRNGPLEEDGERYDEDEEAAKDRRNIRAPEWPRRASCTSSTSGSKRNSVDTATSSSLSTPSEPLSPTSSLGEERN
;
A
#
# COMPACT_ATOMS: atom_id res chain seq x y z
N MET A 1 10.17 -37.64 8.94
CA MET A 1 10.11 -37.30 7.50
C MET A 1 10.03 -35.78 7.42
N PRO A 2 10.93 -35.09 6.70
CA PRO A 2 10.79 -33.64 6.56
C PRO A 2 9.61 -33.37 5.62
N LEU A 3 8.57 -32.72 6.14
CA LEU A 3 7.40 -32.32 5.38
C LEU A 3 7.84 -31.37 4.26
N ASN A 4 7.49 -31.75 3.02
CA ASN A 4 7.74 -31.00 1.80
C ASN A 4 7.18 -29.58 1.91
N ARG A 5 7.98 -28.62 1.44
CA ARG A 5 7.61 -27.22 1.18
C ARG A 5 6.35 -27.19 0.30
N THR A 6 5.21 -26.83 0.86
CA THR A 6 3.99 -26.53 0.11
C THR A 6 4.06 -25.11 -0.46
N LEU A 7 4.42 -25.05 -1.75
CA LEU A 7 3.82 -24.24 -2.82
C LEU A 7 3.34 -22.81 -2.48
N SER A 8 4.28 -21.87 -2.61
CA SER A 8 4.02 -20.47 -2.97
C SER A 8 4.68 -20.20 -4.33
N MET A 9 4.04 -20.64 -5.43
CA MET A 9 4.38 -20.28 -6.81
C MET A 9 3.16 -20.58 -7.71
N SER A 10 2.89 -19.69 -8.68
CA SER A 10 2.06 -19.88 -9.89
C SER A 10 0.51 -19.83 -9.88
N SER A 11 -0.18 -19.44 -8.81
CA SER A 11 -1.67 -19.49 -8.79
C SER A 11 -2.45 -18.23 -9.22
N LEU A 12 -1.95 -17.47 -10.19
CA LEU A 12 -2.82 -16.69 -11.09
C LEU A 12 -2.82 -17.37 -12.48
N PRO A 13 -3.58 -18.47 -12.68
CA PRO A 13 -3.75 -19.07 -14.00
C PRO A 13 -4.28 -18.02 -14.99
N GLY A 14 -3.50 -17.72 -16.04
CA GLY A 14 -3.89 -16.78 -17.10
C GLY A 14 -3.01 -15.54 -17.24
N LEU A 15 -1.98 -15.38 -16.41
CA LEU A 15 -0.87 -14.51 -16.72
C LEU A 15 0.25 -15.36 -17.28
N GLU A 16 0.43 -15.31 -18.61
CA GLU A 16 1.70 -15.72 -19.20
C GLU A 16 2.81 -15.02 -18.39
N ASP A 17 3.69 -15.79 -17.77
CA ASP A 17 5.02 -15.28 -17.45
C ASP A 17 5.47 -14.62 -18.76
N TRP A 18 5.80 -13.33 -18.73
CA TRP A 18 6.45 -12.70 -19.87
C TRP A 18 7.82 -13.39 -19.98
N GLU A 19 7.84 -14.56 -20.61
CA GLU A 19 9.02 -15.35 -20.95
C GLU A 19 9.82 -14.70 -22.08
N ASP A 20 9.36 -13.55 -22.59
CA ASP A 20 10.19 -12.65 -23.36
C ASP A 20 11.23 -12.03 -22.41
N GLU A 21 12.29 -12.81 -22.13
CA GLU A 21 13.58 -12.32 -21.64
C GLU A 21 14.05 -11.27 -22.64
N PHE A 22 13.68 -10.01 -22.39
CA PHE A 22 14.23 -8.88 -23.11
C PHE A 22 15.73 -8.83 -22.82
N ASP A 23 16.51 -8.68 -23.89
CA ASP A 23 17.95 -8.55 -23.79
C ASP A 23 18.31 -7.19 -23.14
N LEU A 24 18.34 -7.19 -21.81
CA LEU A 24 18.73 -6.08 -20.97
C LEU A 24 20.25 -6.03 -20.78
N GLU A 25 21.04 -6.89 -21.45
CA GLU A 25 22.50 -6.94 -21.26
C GLU A 25 23.15 -5.59 -21.55
N ASN A 26 22.62 -4.85 -22.54
CA ASN A 26 23.10 -3.52 -22.91
C ASN A 26 22.17 -2.36 -22.48
N ALA A 27 21.34 -2.58 -21.46
CA ALA A 27 20.48 -1.54 -20.88
C ALA A 27 20.84 -1.25 -19.43
N VAL A 28 20.78 0.01 -19.02
CA VAL A 28 21.08 0.45 -17.64
C VAL A 28 19.91 1.27 -17.10
N LEU A 29 19.43 0.93 -15.90
CA LEU A 29 18.34 1.62 -15.24
C LEU A 29 18.85 2.49 -14.09
N PHE A 30 18.61 3.79 -14.19
CA PHE A 30 18.75 4.75 -13.11
C PHE A 30 17.37 5.18 -12.61
N GLU A 31 16.99 4.74 -11.42
CA GLU A 31 15.75 5.16 -10.76
C GLU A 31 16.06 6.30 -9.78
N VAL A 32 15.55 7.50 -10.08
CA VAL A 32 15.93 8.76 -9.44
C VAL A 32 14.79 9.25 -8.55
N ALA A 33 15.08 9.47 -7.27
CA ALA A 33 14.12 10.10 -6.36
C ALA A 33 14.80 10.81 -5.19
N TRP A 34 14.12 11.83 -4.65
CA TRP A 34 14.58 12.53 -3.45
C TRP A 34 14.63 11.64 -2.19
N GLU A 35 13.82 10.56 -2.18
CA GLU A 35 13.65 9.68 -1.02
C GLU A 35 14.56 8.42 -1.05
N VAL A 36 15.45 8.28 -2.03
CA VAL A 36 16.45 7.20 -2.05
C VAL A 36 17.38 7.34 -0.84
N ALA A 37 17.41 6.31 0.02
CA ALA A 37 18.13 6.30 1.30
C ALA A 37 17.82 7.51 2.23
N ASN A 38 16.68 8.18 2.02
CA ASN A 38 16.28 9.38 2.73
C ASN A 38 14.77 9.34 3.01
N LYS A 39 14.38 8.83 4.18
CA LYS A 39 12.96 8.62 4.52
C LYS A 39 12.25 9.94 4.83
N VAL A 40 11.55 10.50 3.84
CA VAL A 40 10.73 11.72 3.99
C VAL A 40 9.23 11.38 3.99
N GLY A 41 8.81 10.42 3.16
CA GLY A 41 7.41 10.13 2.92
C GLY A 41 7.18 8.69 2.46
N GLY A 42 6.14 8.52 1.64
CA GLY A 42 5.73 7.20 1.14
C GLY A 42 6.56 6.69 -0.04
N ILE A 43 7.25 7.57 -0.76
CA ILE A 43 8.07 7.18 -1.93
C ILE A 43 9.26 6.34 -1.45
N TYR A 44 9.83 6.65 -0.28
CA TYR A 44 10.82 5.79 0.39
C TYR A 44 10.32 4.33 0.48
N THR A 45 9.09 4.12 0.93
CA THR A 45 8.50 2.78 1.07
C THR A 45 8.30 2.11 -0.29
N VAL A 46 7.89 2.85 -1.33
CA VAL A 46 7.81 2.32 -2.72
C VAL A 46 9.15 1.77 -3.15
N LEU A 47 10.17 2.63 -3.12
CA LEU A 47 11.49 2.29 -3.62
C LEU A 47 12.11 1.15 -2.80
N GLN A 48 12.00 1.24 -1.48
CA GLN A 48 12.51 0.21 -0.57
C GLN A 48 11.88 -1.16 -0.84
N THR A 49 10.56 -1.24 -0.97
CA THR A 49 9.86 -2.53 -1.11
C THR A 49 9.93 -3.07 -2.53
N LYS A 50 10.04 -2.20 -3.54
CA LYS A 50 10.18 -2.57 -4.96
C LYS A 50 11.61 -2.97 -5.34
N ALA A 51 12.62 -2.52 -4.58
CA ALA A 51 14.04 -2.73 -4.91
C ALA A 51 14.38 -4.18 -5.26
N LYS A 52 13.86 -5.15 -4.50
CA LYS A 52 14.11 -6.58 -4.74
C LYS A 52 13.62 -7.04 -6.11
N VAL A 53 12.37 -6.74 -6.48
CA VAL A 53 11.82 -7.19 -7.76
C VAL A 53 12.51 -6.52 -8.94
N THR A 54 12.88 -5.24 -8.80
CA THR A 54 13.62 -4.52 -9.85
C THR A 54 15.06 -5.03 -9.96
N GLY A 55 15.72 -5.34 -8.84
CA GLY A 55 17.07 -5.92 -8.85
C GLY A 55 17.11 -7.35 -9.39
N ASP A 56 16.07 -8.15 -9.18
CA ASP A 56 15.95 -9.48 -9.79
C ASP A 56 15.81 -9.42 -11.32
N GLU A 57 15.18 -8.37 -11.84
CA GLU A 57 14.96 -8.12 -13.27
C GLU A 57 16.22 -7.54 -13.95
N TRP A 58 16.88 -6.56 -13.33
CA TRP A 58 17.97 -5.79 -13.94
C TRP A 58 19.38 -6.17 -13.47
N GLY A 59 19.50 -6.98 -12.40
CA GLY A 59 20.78 -7.35 -11.82
C GLY A 59 21.64 -6.13 -11.42
N ASP A 60 22.92 -6.17 -11.76
CA ASP A 60 23.89 -5.12 -11.47
C ASP A 60 23.73 -3.86 -12.36
N ASN A 61 22.84 -3.89 -13.37
CA ASN A 61 22.51 -2.75 -14.22
C ASN A 61 21.46 -1.81 -13.60
N TYR A 62 21.03 -2.08 -12.37
CA TYR A 62 20.07 -1.25 -11.62
C TYR A 62 20.74 -0.39 -10.56
N PHE A 63 20.56 0.93 -10.71
CA PHE A 63 21.08 1.94 -9.80
C PHE A 63 19.95 2.85 -9.34
N LEU A 64 19.92 3.13 -8.04
CA LEU A 64 19.09 4.17 -7.45
C LEU A 64 19.92 5.46 -7.30
N VAL A 65 19.34 6.60 -7.64
CA VAL A 65 20.01 7.91 -7.54
C VAL A 65 19.25 8.81 -6.58
N GLY A 66 19.94 9.32 -5.56
CA GLY A 66 19.36 10.11 -4.47
C GLY A 66 20.22 11.26 -4.00
N PRO A 67 19.69 12.16 -3.15
CA PRO A 67 20.49 13.16 -2.48
C PRO A 67 21.33 12.51 -1.37
N TYR A 68 22.57 12.98 -1.18
CA TYR A 68 23.37 12.61 -0.03
C TYR A 68 22.81 13.24 1.25
N THR A 69 22.53 12.41 2.26
CA THR A 69 22.22 12.87 3.61
C THR A 69 23.09 12.11 4.61
N GLU A 70 23.80 12.84 5.49
CA GLU A 70 24.71 12.24 6.47
C GLU A 70 24.01 11.16 7.33
N GLN A 71 22.79 11.46 7.79
CA GLN A 71 22.01 10.54 8.60
C GLN A 71 21.58 9.29 7.83
N GLY A 72 21.13 9.44 6.58
CA GLY A 72 20.74 8.33 5.73
C GLY A 72 21.91 7.39 5.45
N VAL A 73 23.06 7.97 5.07
CA VAL A 73 24.26 7.19 4.74
C VAL A 73 24.76 6.40 5.96
N ARG A 74 24.92 7.05 7.11
CA ARG A 74 25.43 6.37 8.33
C ARG A 74 24.57 5.21 8.82
N THR A 75 23.28 5.23 8.53
CA THR A 75 22.33 4.26 9.08
C THR A 75 21.88 3.20 8.08
N GLN A 76 21.97 3.48 6.79
CA GLN A 76 21.32 2.66 5.76
C GLN A 76 22.21 2.37 4.55
N VAL A 77 23.39 2.96 4.40
CA VAL A 77 24.20 2.80 3.19
C VAL A 77 25.61 2.32 3.53
N GLU A 78 26.02 1.24 2.90
CA GLU A 78 27.42 0.81 2.87
C GLU A 78 28.11 1.50 1.70
N LEU A 79 29.12 2.33 1.97
CA LEU A 79 29.90 2.99 0.91
C LEU A 79 30.87 1.99 0.27
N LEU A 80 30.93 2.00 -1.07
CA LEU A 80 31.69 1.06 -1.87
C LEU A 80 32.51 1.78 -2.94
N GLU A 81 33.47 1.07 -3.55
CA GLU A 81 34.03 1.49 -4.83
C GLU A 81 33.08 1.13 -5.98
N ALA A 82 33.08 1.95 -7.03
CA ALA A 82 32.26 1.70 -8.21
C ALA A 82 32.67 0.39 -8.90
N PRO A 83 31.73 -0.52 -9.22
CA PRO A 83 32.02 -1.84 -9.77
C PRO A 83 32.52 -1.77 -11.21
N THR A 84 32.01 -0.81 -12.01
CA THR A 84 32.34 -0.70 -13.43
C THR A 84 33.34 0.42 -13.69
N PRO A 85 34.28 0.25 -14.65
CA PRO A 85 35.22 1.31 -15.04
C PRO A 85 34.54 2.59 -15.49
N ALA A 86 33.44 2.49 -16.26
CA ALA A 86 32.67 3.64 -16.72
C ALA A 86 32.10 4.44 -15.54
N LEU A 87 31.50 3.77 -14.55
CA LEU A 87 30.98 4.45 -13.36
C LEU A 87 32.11 5.06 -12.53
N LYS A 88 33.24 4.35 -12.34
CA LYS A 88 34.41 4.89 -11.63
C LYS A 88 34.92 6.18 -12.28
N ARG A 89 35.14 6.17 -13.59
CA ARG A 89 35.54 7.37 -14.36
C ARG A 89 34.53 8.50 -14.24
N THR A 90 33.24 8.18 -14.23
CA THR A 90 32.15 9.16 -14.06
C THR A 90 32.24 9.85 -12.70
N LEU A 91 32.34 9.07 -11.62
CA LEU A 91 32.46 9.60 -10.26
C LEU A 91 33.72 10.44 -10.09
N ASP A 92 34.86 9.96 -10.57
CA ASP A 92 36.14 10.68 -10.50
C ASP A 92 36.09 12.00 -11.28
N SER A 93 35.52 11.99 -12.49
CA SER A 93 35.34 13.19 -13.33
C SER A 93 34.49 14.23 -12.61
N MET A 94 33.34 13.84 -12.06
CA MET A 94 32.47 14.77 -11.34
C MET A 94 33.11 15.30 -10.05
N ASN A 95 33.74 14.43 -9.27
CA ASN A 95 34.42 14.81 -8.02
C ASN A 95 35.59 15.77 -8.30
N SER A 96 36.37 15.55 -9.36
CA SER A 96 37.47 16.44 -9.77
C SER A 96 37.00 17.84 -10.17
N LYS A 97 35.75 17.97 -10.63
CA LYS A 97 35.12 19.25 -11.03
C LYS A 97 34.38 19.94 -9.87
N GLY A 98 34.59 19.47 -8.63
CA GLY A 98 34.08 20.11 -7.41
C GLY A 98 32.69 19.65 -6.96
N CYS A 99 32.10 18.64 -7.61
CA CYS A 99 30.93 17.96 -7.06
C CYS A 99 31.37 16.98 -5.95
N LYS A 100 30.42 16.49 -5.15
CA LYS A 100 30.63 15.32 -4.30
C LYS A 100 29.59 14.26 -4.61
N VAL A 101 30.05 13.14 -5.14
CA VAL A 101 29.22 12.01 -5.52
C VAL A 101 29.75 10.77 -4.82
N TYR A 102 28.84 10.06 -4.15
CA TYR A 102 29.13 8.87 -3.38
C TYR A 102 28.47 7.65 -4.02
N PHE A 103 29.13 6.51 -3.92
CA PHE A 103 28.61 5.22 -4.39
C PHE A 103 28.54 4.24 -3.22
N GLY A 104 27.52 3.39 -3.24
CA GLY A 104 27.33 2.41 -2.19
C GLY A 104 26.22 1.42 -2.48
N ARG A 105 25.84 0.68 -1.44
CA ARG A 105 24.73 -0.27 -1.45
C ARG A 105 23.73 0.11 -0.37
N TRP A 106 22.45 0.20 -0.74
CA TRP A 106 21.40 0.46 0.24
C TRP A 106 21.11 -0.83 1.01
N LEU A 107 21.25 -0.80 2.33
CA LEU A 107 21.10 -1.92 3.26
C LEU A 107 19.63 -2.26 3.51
N ILE A 108 18.95 -2.66 2.43
CA ILE A 108 17.55 -3.11 2.40
C ILE A 108 17.48 -4.45 1.65
N GLU A 109 16.30 -5.07 1.62
CA GLU A 109 16.09 -6.28 0.83
C GLU A 109 16.35 -6.03 -0.66
N GLY A 110 17.09 -6.94 -1.30
CA GLY A 110 17.60 -6.78 -2.66
C GLY A 110 18.95 -6.06 -2.75
N GLY A 111 19.32 -5.28 -1.73
CA GLY A 111 20.61 -4.60 -1.64
C GLY A 111 20.98 -3.81 -2.90
N PRO A 112 20.14 -2.90 -3.44
CA PRO A 112 20.42 -2.22 -4.69
C PRO A 112 21.61 -1.26 -4.59
N LEU A 113 22.29 -1.05 -5.72
CA LEU A 113 23.36 -0.06 -5.83
C LEU A 113 22.78 1.36 -5.80
N VAL A 114 23.47 2.27 -5.11
CA VAL A 114 23.05 3.67 -4.96
C VAL A 114 24.16 4.64 -5.36
N VAL A 115 23.76 5.71 -6.04
CA VAL A 115 24.57 6.91 -6.30
C VAL A 115 23.94 8.08 -5.54
N LEU A 116 24.71 8.69 -4.63
CA LEU A 116 24.24 9.77 -3.77
C LEU A 116 24.95 11.08 -4.11
N LEU A 117 24.15 12.08 -4.49
CA LEU A 117 24.59 13.39 -4.97
C LEU A 117 24.50 14.42 -3.83
N ASP A 118 25.63 15.00 -3.44
CA ASP A 118 25.66 16.04 -2.41
C ASP A 118 25.28 17.40 -3.00
N VAL A 119 24.01 17.74 -2.83
CA VAL A 119 23.45 19.04 -3.21
C VAL A 119 24.09 20.18 -2.43
N GLY A 120 24.44 19.97 -1.16
CA GLY A 120 25.05 20.99 -0.30
C GLY A 120 26.44 21.37 -0.77
N ALA A 121 27.26 20.38 -1.17
CA ALA A 121 28.58 20.61 -1.73
C ALA A 121 28.54 21.38 -3.07
N SER A 122 27.40 21.35 -3.77
CA SER A 122 27.21 21.99 -5.08
C SER A 122 26.47 23.32 -5.01
N ALA A 123 26.20 23.85 -3.81
CA ALA A 123 25.47 25.10 -3.61
C ALA A 123 26.10 26.31 -4.30
N TRP A 124 27.42 26.27 -4.56
CA TRP A 124 28.15 27.29 -5.31
C TRP A 124 27.62 27.51 -6.73
N ALA A 125 26.96 26.51 -7.33
CA ALA A 125 26.44 26.57 -8.70
C ALA A 125 24.98 27.07 -8.78
N LEU A 126 24.29 27.24 -7.64
CA LEU A 126 22.84 27.41 -7.60
C LEU A 126 22.34 28.57 -8.46
N GLU A 127 22.91 29.77 -8.30
CA GLU A 127 22.45 30.96 -9.03
C GLU A 127 22.63 30.81 -10.55
N ARG A 128 23.77 30.23 -10.98
CA ARG A 128 24.01 29.94 -12.39
C ARG A 128 22.99 28.95 -12.94
N TRP A 129 22.72 27.87 -12.20
CA TRP A 129 21.77 26.83 -12.63
C TRP A 129 20.31 27.29 -12.58
N LYS A 130 19.95 28.21 -11.70
CA LYS A 130 18.65 28.91 -11.77
C LYS A 130 18.52 29.73 -13.05
N GLY A 131 19.56 30.47 -13.43
CA GLY A 131 19.60 31.20 -14.69
C GLY A 131 19.43 30.27 -15.89
N GLU A 132 20.20 29.18 -15.94
CA GLU A 132 20.10 28.20 -17.02
C GLU A 132 18.73 27.51 -17.07
N LEU A 133 18.11 27.21 -15.93
CA LEU A 133 16.76 26.66 -15.87
C LEU A 133 15.71 27.64 -16.41
N TRP A 134 15.86 28.92 -16.10
CA TRP A 134 15.01 29.98 -16.66
C TRP A 134 15.18 30.04 -18.18
N ASP A 135 16.41 30.10 -18.68
CA ASP A 135 16.69 30.21 -20.11
C ASP A 135 16.19 28.98 -20.89
N THR A 136 16.22 27.80 -20.26
CA THR A 136 15.84 26.54 -20.91
C THR A 136 14.34 26.26 -20.84
N CYS A 137 13.73 26.48 -19.68
CA CYS A 137 12.36 26.02 -19.38
C CYS A 137 11.40 27.16 -18.99
N ASN A 138 11.86 28.40 -18.87
CA ASN A 138 11.12 29.54 -18.31
C ASN A 138 10.56 29.29 -16.89
N ILE A 139 11.31 28.56 -16.06
CA ILE A 139 10.91 28.26 -14.67
C ILE A 139 11.79 29.08 -13.72
N GLY A 140 11.19 30.08 -13.07
CA GLY A 140 11.86 30.90 -12.06
C GLY A 140 11.74 30.27 -10.67
N VAL A 141 12.82 30.32 -9.87
CA VAL A 141 12.86 29.72 -8.52
C VAL A 141 13.20 30.77 -7.46
N PRO A 142 12.29 31.05 -6.51
CA PRO A 142 12.51 32.08 -5.49
C PRO A 142 13.69 31.71 -4.57
N TRP A 143 14.36 32.72 -4.02
CA TRP A 143 15.55 32.52 -3.18
C TRP A 143 15.22 31.84 -1.84
N TYR A 144 14.06 32.12 -1.26
CA TYR A 144 13.66 31.63 0.07
C TYR A 144 13.19 30.18 0.08
N ASP A 145 12.82 29.61 -1.08
CA ASP A 145 12.32 28.24 -1.16
C ASP A 145 13.48 27.24 -1.25
N ARG A 146 13.95 26.79 -0.07
CA ARG A 146 15.05 25.83 0.03
C ARG A 146 14.77 24.53 -0.72
N GLU A 147 13.56 24.01 -0.64
CA GLU A 147 13.20 22.72 -1.26
C GLU A 147 13.22 22.81 -2.79
N ALA A 148 12.72 23.91 -3.35
CA ALA A 148 12.84 24.17 -4.78
C ALA A 148 14.30 24.41 -5.21
N ASN A 149 15.11 25.09 -4.38
CA ASN A 149 16.55 25.27 -4.64
C ASN A 149 17.28 23.92 -4.67
N ASP A 150 16.98 23.05 -3.71
CA ASP A 150 17.56 21.71 -3.60
C ASP A 150 17.16 20.84 -4.81
N ALA A 151 15.90 20.94 -5.27
CA ALA A 151 15.43 20.26 -6.49
C ALA A 151 16.17 20.73 -7.75
N VAL A 152 16.51 22.03 -7.86
CA VAL A 152 17.36 22.54 -8.96
C VAL A 152 18.74 21.91 -8.89
N LEU A 153 19.42 22.00 -7.74
CA LEU A 153 20.76 21.43 -7.56
C LEU A 153 20.77 19.93 -7.90
N PHE A 154 19.79 19.20 -7.37
CA PHE A 154 19.65 17.77 -7.60
C PHE A 154 19.41 17.45 -9.08
N GLY A 155 18.48 18.15 -9.74
CA GLY A 155 18.21 17.94 -11.16
C GLY A 155 19.43 18.18 -12.07
N PHE A 156 20.19 19.25 -11.81
CA PHE A 156 21.42 19.53 -12.55
C PHE A 156 22.50 18.48 -12.29
N LEU A 157 22.70 18.07 -11.04
CA LEU A 157 23.65 17.01 -10.67
C LEU A 157 23.27 15.67 -11.30
N THR A 158 21.99 15.28 -11.26
CA THR A 158 21.54 14.04 -11.90
C THR A 158 21.74 14.09 -13.41
N THR A 159 21.41 15.21 -14.06
CA THR A 159 21.61 15.35 -15.52
C THR A 159 23.09 15.30 -15.89
N TRP A 160 23.94 15.93 -15.07
CA TRP A 160 25.38 15.87 -15.26
C TRP A 160 25.87 14.43 -15.11
N PHE A 161 25.49 13.76 -14.03
CA PHE A 161 25.84 12.36 -13.79
C PHE A 161 25.45 11.45 -14.96
N LEU A 162 24.20 11.53 -15.45
CA LEU A 162 23.74 10.72 -16.59
C LEU A 162 24.52 11.03 -17.87
N GLY A 163 24.76 12.31 -18.17
CA GLY A 163 25.52 12.72 -19.35
C GLY A 163 27.00 12.31 -19.27
N GLU A 164 27.61 12.41 -18.09
CA GLU A 164 28.99 12.01 -17.85
C GLU A 164 29.12 10.48 -17.90
N PHE A 165 28.17 9.73 -17.34
CA PHE A 165 28.12 8.27 -17.46
C PHE A 165 28.10 7.83 -18.92
N LEU A 166 27.22 8.40 -19.74
CA LEU A 166 27.17 8.14 -21.18
C LEU A 166 28.46 8.50 -21.91
N ALA A 167 29.16 9.56 -21.49
CA ALA A 167 30.42 9.99 -22.10
C ALA A 167 31.61 9.08 -21.71
N GLN A 168 31.56 8.46 -20.53
CA GLN A 168 32.62 7.59 -20.00
C GLN A 168 32.44 6.11 -20.35
N SER A 169 31.28 5.72 -20.89
CA SER A 169 31.00 4.36 -21.37
C SER A 169 31.62 4.13 -22.76
N GLU A 170 32.38 3.05 -22.89
CA GLU A 170 33.08 2.69 -24.14
C GLU A 170 32.09 2.19 -25.20
N GLU A 171 31.21 1.27 -24.82
CA GLU A 171 30.00 0.94 -25.57
C GLU A 171 28.85 1.76 -25.00
N LYS A 172 28.05 2.38 -25.86
CA LYS A 172 26.95 3.24 -25.42
C LYS A 172 25.76 2.38 -24.99
N PRO A 173 25.42 2.31 -23.70
CA PRO A 173 24.28 1.53 -23.25
C PRO A 173 22.98 2.29 -23.50
N HIS A 174 21.88 1.55 -23.56
CA HIS A 174 20.53 2.10 -23.54
C HIS A 174 20.16 2.48 -22.11
N VAL A 175 20.24 3.77 -21.80
CA VAL A 175 19.97 4.26 -20.46
C VAL A 175 18.48 4.58 -20.29
N VAL A 176 17.87 4.01 -19.26
CA VAL A 176 16.54 4.39 -18.76
C VAL A 176 16.72 5.20 -17.48
N ALA A 177 16.18 6.42 -17.45
CA ALA A 177 16.16 7.28 -16.29
C ALA A 177 14.70 7.48 -15.81
N HIS A 178 14.35 6.85 -14.68
CA HIS A 178 13.01 6.86 -14.11
C HIS A 178 12.94 7.82 -12.93
N PHE A 179 12.30 8.96 -13.09
CA PHE A 179 12.21 10.02 -12.09
C PHE A 179 10.91 9.95 -11.30
N HIS A 180 11.01 9.99 -9.97
CA HIS A 180 9.86 10.04 -9.08
C HIS A 180 9.68 11.43 -8.46
N GLU A 181 8.50 11.99 -8.72
CA GLU A 181 7.99 13.24 -8.17
C GLU A 181 8.75 14.51 -8.60
N TRP A 182 8.10 15.67 -8.47
CA TRP A 182 8.60 16.95 -8.99
C TRP A 182 9.99 17.35 -8.45
N LEU A 183 10.37 16.90 -7.24
CA LEU A 183 11.68 17.13 -6.64
C LEU A 183 12.83 16.55 -7.48
N ALA A 184 12.60 15.46 -8.20
CA ALA A 184 13.56 14.88 -9.15
C ALA A 184 13.32 15.35 -10.60
N GLY A 185 12.16 15.97 -10.87
CA GLY A 185 11.67 16.31 -12.20
C GLY A 185 12.54 17.30 -12.99
N VAL A 186 13.30 18.16 -12.33
CA VAL A 186 14.23 19.10 -13.01
C VAL A 186 15.27 18.33 -13.81
N GLY A 187 15.79 17.22 -13.29
CA GLY A 187 16.78 16.40 -14.00
C GLY A 187 16.24 15.82 -15.30
N LEU A 188 14.97 15.40 -15.30
CA LEU A 188 14.29 14.91 -16.49
C LEU A 188 14.16 16.01 -17.55
N CYS A 189 13.72 17.20 -17.15
CA CYS A 189 13.56 18.34 -18.07
C CYS A 189 14.88 18.66 -18.77
N LEU A 190 15.97 18.71 -18.00
CA LEU A 190 17.31 19.02 -18.52
C LEU A 190 17.87 17.90 -19.41
N CYS A 191 17.62 16.62 -19.10
CA CYS A 191 18.00 15.50 -19.98
C CYS A 191 17.39 15.68 -21.38
N ARG A 192 16.11 16.08 -21.45
CA ARG A 192 15.41 16.32 -22.71
C ARG A 192 15.89 17.57 -23.41
N ALA A 193 16.06 18.68 -22.67
CA ALA A 193 16.54 19.94 -23.23
C ALA A 193 17.94 19.80 -23.85
N ARG A 194 18.83 19.04 -23.18
CA ARG A 194 20.19 18.76 -23.65
C ARG A 194 20.28 17.61 -24.66
N ARG A 195 19.15 16.98 -24.99
CA ARG A 195 19.05 15.84 -25.92
C ARG A 195 20.01 14.70 -25.56
N LEU A 196 20.11 14.40 -24.27
CA LEU A 196 20.85 13.22 -23.83
C LEU A 196 20.14 11.96 -24.39
N PRO A 197 20.90 10.96 -24.89
CA PRO A 197 20.33 9.70 -25.38
C PRO A 197 19.91 8.82 -24.18
N VAL A 198 18.85 9.23 -23.49
CA VAL A 198 18.27 8.55 -22.33
C VAL A 198 16.75 8.44 -22.52
N ALA A 199 16.21 7.24 -22.30
CA ALA A 199 14.78 7.02 -22.16
C ALA A 199 14.33 7.57 -20.81
N THR A 200 13.28 8.41 -20.78
CA THR A 200 12.86 9.10 -19.55
C THR A 200 11.44 8.76 -19.15
N ILE A 201 11.28 8.44 -17.87
CA ILE A 201 9.98 8.15 -17.25
C ILE A 201 9.77 9.14 -16.11
N PHE A 202 8.56 9.68 -16.00
CA PHE A 202 8.15 10.49 -14.85
C PHE A 202 6.98 9.82 -14.15
N THR A 203 7.12 9.50 -12.86
CA THR A 203 6.01 9.04 -12.02
C THR A 203 5.69 10.10 -10.99
N THR A 204 4.48 10.65 -11.06
CA THR A 204 3.93 11.45 -9.96
C THR A 204 3.10 10.55 -9.04
N HIS A 205 3.42 10.59 -7.75
CA HIS A 205 2.72 9.86 -6.70
C HIS A 205 1.52 10.63 -6.19
N ALA A 206 1.49 11.94 -6.39
CA ALA A 206 0.39 12.85 -6.06
C ALA A 206 0.63 14.17 -6.80
N THR A 207 -0.40 14.85 -7.31
CA THR A 207 -0.14 16.20 -7.83
C THR A 207 -0.04 17.21 -6.70
N LEU A 208 0.84 18.21 -6.86
CA LEU A 208 0.97 19.31 -5.91
C LEU A 208 -0.38 19.98 -5.70
N LEU A 209 -1.00 20.46 -6.78
CA LEU A 209 -2.27 21.20 -6.71
C LEU A 209 -3.38 20.37 -6.08
N GLY A 210 -3.50 19.08 -6.37
CA GLY A 210 -4.55 18.26 -5.79
C GLY A 210 -4.48 18.18 -4.28
N ARG A 211 -3.27 18.02 -3.72
CA ARG A 211 -3.08 17.98 -2.27
C ARG A 211 -3.47 19.30 -1.59
N TYR A 212 -3.15 20.43 -2.20
CA TYR A 212 -3.50 21.75 -1.66
C TYR A 212 -4.98 22.11 -1.84
N LEU A 213 -5.58 21.74 -2.96
CA LEU A 213 -7.00 22.01 -3.24
C LEU A 213 -7.90 21.20 -2.31
N CYS A 214 -7.61 19.91 -2.10
CA CYS A 214 -8.41 19.07 -1.20
C CYS A 214 -8.40 19.55 0.26
N ALA A 215 -7.32 20.20 0.70
CA ALA A 215 -7.25 20.78 2.04
C ALA A 215 -8.13 22.04 2.20
N GLY A 216 -8.54 22.68 1.10
CA GLY A 216 -9.24 23.98 1.08
C GLY A 216 -10.77 23.93 1.18
N ALA A 217 -11.36 22.81 1.61
CA ALA A 217 -12.83 22.62 1.70
C ALA A 217 -13.59 22.88 0.38
N VAL A 218 -12.94 22.64 -0.76
CA VAL A 218 -13.57 22.70 -2.09
C VAL A 218 -13.99 21.31 -2.56
N ASP A 219 -15.10 21.27 -3.30
CA ASP A 219 -15.49 20.10 -4.07
C ASP A 219 -14.51 19.92 -5.24
N PHE A 220 -13.50 19.10 -5.03
CA PHE A 220 -12.30 19.00 -5.85
C PHE A 220 -12.56 18.14 -7.07
N TYR A 221 -13.02 16.90 -6.86
CA TYR A 221 -13.17 15.92 -7.94
C TYR A 221 -14.29 16.27 -8.92
N ASN A 222 -15.33 16.98 -8.48
CA ASN A 222 -16.41 17.42 -9.38
C ASN A 222 -16.08 18.71 -10.14
N ASN A 223 -15.03 19.44 -9.76
CA ASN A 223 -14.64 20.71 -10.40
C ASN A 223 -13.24 20.66 -11.04
N LEU A 224 -12.64 19.48 -11.23
CA LEU A 224 -11.28 19.31 -11.77
C LEU A 224 -11.05 20.08 -13.08
N GLU A 225 -12.03 20.09 -13.97
CA GLU A 225 -11.96 20.78 -15.26
C GLU A 225 -12.04 22.31 -15.16
N ASN A 226 -12.62 22.83 -14.08
CA ASN A 226 -12.94 24.24 -13.90
C ASN A 226 -11.83 25.02 -13.18
N PHE A 227 -10.82 24.35 -12.62
CA PHE A 227 -9.72 25.02 -11.93
C PHE A 227 -8.77 25.73 -12.90
N ASN A 228 -8.54 27.02 -12.63
CA ASN A 228 -7.42 27.75 -13.23
C ASN A 228 -6.13 27.40 -12.47
N VAL A 229 -5.41 26.40 -12.98
CA VAL A 229 -4.20 25.84 -12.36
C VAL A 229 -3.12 26.89 -12.04
N ASP A 230 -2.94 27.88 -12.93
CA ASP A 230 -1.93 28.92 -12.76
C ASP A 230 -2.30 29.88 -11.62
N LYS A 231 -3.58 30.27 -11.57
CA LYS A 231 -4.13 31.08 -10.47
C LYS A 231 -4.04 30.34 -9.13
N GLU A 232 -4.51 29.09 -9.08
CA GLU A 232 -4.53 28.30 -7.84
C GLU A 232 -3.12 28.06 -7.29
N ALA A 233 -2.14 27.82 -8.16
CA ALA A 233 -0.74 27.64 -7.77
C ALA A 233 -0.08 28.96 -7.35
N GLY A 234 -0.43 30.07 -8.02
CA GLY A 234 0.03 31.42 -7.69
C GLY A 234 -0.46 31.91 -6.33
N GLU A 235 -1.76 31.77 -6.06
CA GLU A 235 -2.38 32.19 -4.79
C GLU A 235 -1.79 31.45 -3.57
N ARG A 236 -1.32 30.20 -3.78
CA ARG A 236 -0.70 29.38 -2.74
C ARG A 236 0.82 29.50 -2.69
N GLN A 237 1.42 30.37 -3.51
CA GLN A 237 2.87 30.58 -3.57
C GLN A 237 3.66 29.30 -3.90
N ILE A 238 3.08 28.42 -4.72
CA ILE A 238 3.69 27.17 -5.19
C ILE A 238 3.83 27.11 -6.72
N TYR A 239 3.62 28.24 -7.41
CA TYR A 239 3.61 28.31 -8.88
C TYR A 239 4.88 27.74 -9.52
N HIS A 240 6.05 28.05 -8.97
CA HIS A 240 7.33 27.51 -9.45
C HIS A 240 7.43 25.98 -9.27
N ARG A 241 6.94 25.44 -8.15
CA ARG A 241 6.90 23.98 -7.91
C ARG A 241 5.93 23.29 -8.86
N TYR A 242 4.75 23.87 -9.08
CA TYR A 242 3.79 23.41 -10.08
C TYR A 242 4.39 23.39 -11.49
N CYS A 243 5.12 24.45 -11.87
CA CYS A 243 5.80 24.51 -13.16
C CYS A 243 6.83 23.38 -13.32
N MET A 244 7.61 23.06 -12.27
CA MET A 244 8.56 21.93 -12.29
C MET A 244 7.85 20.59 -12.48
N GLU A 245 6.75 20.35 -11.74
CA GLU A 245 5.95 19.14 -11.84
C GLU A 245 5.36 18.96 -13.25
N ARG A 246 4.73 20.03 -13.77
CA ARG A 246 4.13 20.03 -15.11
C ARG A 246 5.18 19.88 -16.20
N ALA A 247 6.31 20.57 -16.10
CA ALA A 247 7.40 20.44 -17.06
C ALA A 247 7.94 19.00 -17.09
N ALA A 248 8.16 18.38 -15.92
CA ALA A 248 8.62 17.00 -15.84
C ALA A 248 7.63 16.03 -16.49
N ALA A 249 6.33 16.21 -16.22
CA ALA A 249 5.28 15.41 -16.85
C ALA A 249 5.26 15.56 -18.37
N HIS A 250 5.40 16.77 -18.93
CA HIS A 250 5.40 16.99 -20.40
C HIS A 250 6.70 16.57 -21.08
N CYS A 251 7.84 16.70 -20.41
CA CYS A 251 9.14 16.31 -20.95
C CYS A 251 9.36 14.79 -20.93
N ALA A 252 8.62 13.99 -20.16
CA ALA A 252 8.87 12.55 -20.09
C ALA A 252 8.54 11.83 -21.41
N HIS A 253 9.31 10.81 -21.80
CA HIS A 253 8.87 9.91 -22.88
C HIS A 253 7.62 9.14 -22.44
N VAL A 254 7.62 8.66 -21.19
CA VAL A 254 6.50 7.99 -20.54
C VAL A 254 6.15 8.72 -19.24
N PHE A 255 4.89 9.11 -19.09
CA PHE A 255 4.35 9.70 -17.89
C PHE A 255 3.46 8.68 -17.18
N THR A 256 3.66 8.46 -15.88
CA THR A 256 2.85 7.53 -15.09
C THR A 256 2.34 8.16 -13.80
N THR A 257 1.26 7.59 -13.28
CA THR A 257 0.71 7.88 -11.95
C THR A 257 0.53 6.59 -11.18
N VAL A 258 0.38 6.67 -9.85
CA VAL A 258 0.22 5.47 -9.01
C VAL A 258 -1.20 4.93 -8.94
N SER A 259 -2.18 5.66 -9.47
CA SER A 259 -3.56 5.20 -9.53
C SER A 259 -4.36 5.88 -10.62
N GLN A 260 -5.53 5.30 -10.92
CA GLN A 260 -6.46 5.83 -11.90
C GLN A 260 -7.07 7.17 -11.47
N ILE A 261 -7.35 7.35 -10.16
CA ILE A 261 -7.86 8.63 -9.66
C ILE A 261 -6.82 9.74 -9.79
N THR A 262 -5.55 9.44 -9.49
CA THR A 262 -4.43 10.37 -9.73
C THR A 262 -4.21 10.60 -11.23
N ALA A 263 -4.52 9.62 -12.09
CA ALA A 263 -4.42 9.82 -13.55
C ALA A 263 -5.43 10.84 -14.06
N ILE A 264 -6.68 10.78 -13.58
CA ILE A 264 -7.74 11.75 -13.88
C ILE A 264 -7.32 13.14 -13.39
N GLU A 265 -6.79 13.23 -12.18
CA GLU A 265 -6.26 14.47 -11.61
C GLU A 265 -5.12 15.05 -12.46
N ALA A 266 -4.11 14.24 -12.80
CA ALA A 266 -2.98 14.66 -13.62
C ALA A 266 -3.40 15.13 -15.02
N GLN A 267 -4.38 14.47 -15.63
CA GLN A 267 -4.92 14.90 -16.92
C GLN A 267 -5.45 16.33 -16.88
N HIS A 268 -6.13 16.72 -15.79
CA HIS A 268 -6.71 18.05 -15.66
C HIS A 268 -5.74 19.08 -15.06
N LEU A 269 -4.88 18.71 -14.11
CA LEU A 269 -4.00 19.64 -13.41
C LEU A 269 -2.64 19.79 -14.11
N LEU A 270 -2.05 18.69 -14.58
CA LEU A 270 -0.78 18.67 -15.30
C LEU A 270 -0.97 18.75 -16.83
N LYS A 271 -2.21 18.69 -17.32
CA LYS A 271 -2.56 18.81 -18.74
C LYS A 271 -1.91 17.74 -19.61
N ARG A 272 -1.64 16.55 -19.05
CA ARG A 272 -1.17 15.36 -19.77
C ARG A 272 -1.84 14.14 -19.14
N LYS A 273 -2.49 13.31 -19.96
CA LYS A 273 -2.99 12.00 -19.53
C LYS A 273 -1.76 11.07 -19.32
N PRO A 274 -1.64 10.36 -18.19
CA PRO A 274 -0.60 9.36 -18.02
C PRO A 274 -0.71 8.25 -19.08
N ASP A 275 0.45 7.78 -19.53
CA ASP A 275 0.58 6.67 -20.47
C ASP A 275 0.23 5.34 -19.78
N ILE A 276 0.71 5.14 -18.54
CA ILE A 276 0.51 3.92 -17.74
C ILE A 276 0.20 4.30 -16.28
N VAL A 277 -0.63 3.52 -15.60
CA VAL A 277 -0.77 3.55 -14.14
C VAL A 277 0.16 2.50 -13.54
N THR A 278 0.96 2.88 -12.54
CA THR A 278 1.92 2.02 -11.83
C THR A 278 1.51 1.89 -10.36
N PRO A 279 0.57 0.98 -10.01
CA PRO A 279 0.09 0.79 -8.65
C PRO A 279 1.22 0.41 -7.69
N ASN A 280 1.11 0.85 -6.43
CA ASN A 280 2.16 0.57 -5.45
C ASN A 280 1.95 -0.78 -4.79
N GLY A 281 2.91 -1.69 -4.97
CA GLY A 281 2.94 -2.98 -4.28
C GLY A 281 3.58 -2.94 -2.90
N LEU A 282 3.55 -4.10 -2.27
CA LEU A 282 4.20 -4.42 -1.00
C LEU A 282 4.98 -5.73 -1.17
N ASN A 283 5.92 -6.00 -0.25
CA ASN A 283 6.54 -7.32 -0.18
C ASN A 283 5.72 -8.20 0.78
N VAL A 284 4.87 -9.08 0.22
CA VAL A 284 3.91 -9.86 1.00
C VAL A 284 4.60 -10.85 1.92
N LYS A 285 5.79 -11.35 1.56
CA LYS A 285 6.58 -12.25 2.42
C LYS A 285 6.87 -11.67 3.81
N LYS A 286 6.98 -10.34 3.91
CA LYS A 286 7.21 -9.67 5.20
C LYS A 286 6.04 -9.86 6.18
N PHE A 287 4.85 -10.10 5.66
CA PHE A 287 3.62 -10.16 6.43
C PHE A 287 2.93 -11.52 6.39
N SER A 288 3.23 -12.35 5.39
CA SER A 288 2.58 -13.63 5.14
C SER A 288 2.88 -14.62 6.25
N ALA A 289 1.86 -14.87 7.06
CA ALA A 289 1.84 -15.93 8.05
C ALA A 289 0.67 -16.84 7.68
N MET A 290 0.64 -17.44 6.49
CA MET A 290 -0.56 -18.07 5.89
C MET A 290 -1.32 -18.99 6.86
N HIS A 291 -0.64 -19.78 7.69
CA HIS A 291 -1.28 -20.66 8.68
C HIS A 291 -1.27 -20.11 10.12
N GLU A 292 -0.58 -18.99 10.38
CA GLU A 292 -0.37 -18.43 11.73
C GLU A 292 -1.04 -17.06 11.91
N PHE A 293 -1.46 -16.38 10.84
CA PHE A 293 -2.00 -15.02 10.93
C PHE A 293 -3.25 -14.94 11.81
N GLN A 294 -4.07 -16.00 11.87
CA GLN A 294 -5.19 -16.06 12.81
C GLN A 294 -4.77 -16.20 14.26
N ASN A 295 -3.69 -16.93 14.53
CA ASN A 295 -3.10 -17.01 15.86
C ASN A 295 -2.51 -15.65 16.26
N LEU A 296 -1.82 -14.98 15.32
CA LEU A 296 -1.29 -13.64 15.52
C LEU A 296 -2.41 -12.62 15.77
N HIS A 297 -3.54 -12.70 15.04
CA HIS A 297 -4.72 -11.87 15.31
C HIS A 297 -5.19 -12.05 16.76
N ALA A 298 -5.35 -13.29 17.23
CA ALA A 298 -5.80 -13.57 18.59
C ALA A 298 -4.81 -13.04 19.65
N GLN A 299 -3.51 -13.24 19.44
CA GLN A 299 -2.46 -12.77 20.34
C GLN A 299 -2.39 -11.24 20.40
N SER A 300 -2.35 -10.57 19.24
CA SER A 300 -2.37 -9.11 19.15
C SER A 300 -3.66 -8.52 19.72
N LYS A 301 -4.81 -9.14 19.45
CA LYS A 301 -6.10 -8.73 20.02
C LYS A 301 -6.07 -8.80 21.55
N ALA A 302 -5.45 -9.81 22.13
CA ALA A 302 -5.30 -9.91 23.59
C ALA A 302 -4.46 -8.75 24.16
N ARG A 303 -3.40 -8.30 23.46
CA ARG A 303 -2.63 -7.11 23.86
C ARG A 303 -3.47 -5.83 23.82
N ILE A 304 -4.29 -5.65 22.78
CA ILE A 304 -5.23 -4.51 22.69
C ILE A 304 -6.26 -4.59 23.82
N GLN A 305 -6.79 -5.77 24.11
CA GLN A 305 -7.74 -5.98 25.21
C GLN A 305 -7.13 -5.58 26.57
N GLU A 306 -5.85 -5.89 26.82
CA GLU A 306 -5.16 -5.44 28.03
C GLU A 306 -5.12 -3.91 28.12
N PHE A 307 -4.76 -3.22 27.04
CA PHE A 307 -4.83 -1.77 27.02
C PHE A 307 -6.24 -1.26 27.31
N VAL A 308 -7.28 -1.84 26.68
CA VAL A 308 -8.68 -1.46 26.88
C VAL A 308 -9.13 -1.68 28.34
N ARG A 309 -8.74 -2.79 28.98
CA ARG A 309 -9.02 -3.03 30.41
C ARG A 309 -8.47 -1.91 31.29
N GLY A 310 -7.26 -1.44 31.01
CA GLY A 310 -6.65 -0.31 31.73
C GLY A 310 -7.26 1.04 31.38
N HIS A 311 -7.61 1.28 30.12
CA HIS A 311 -8.19 2.54 29.66
C HIS A 311 -9.61 2.75 30.19
N PHE A 312 -10.38 1.67 30.29
CA PHE A 312 -11.77 1.64 30.79
C PHE A 312 -11.86 1.13 32.23
N TYR A 313 -10.79 1.24 33.03
CA TYR A 313 -10.84 0.82 34.43
C TYR A 313 -12.00 1.52 35.18
N GLY A 314 -12.72 0.77 36.01
CA GLY A 314 -13.93 1.25 36.70
C GLY A 314 -15.17 1.41 35.80
N HIS A 315 -15.03 1.34 34.47
CA HIS A 315 -16.10 1.46 33.47
C HIS A 315 -16.11 0.30 32.46
N LEU A 316 -15.51 -0.85 32.82
CA LEU A 316 -15.52 -2.04 31.97
C LEU A 316 -16.85 -2.79 32.13
N ASP A 317 -17.94 -2.17 31.70
CA ASP A 317 -19.32 -2.65 31.76
C ASP A 317 -19.78 -3.37 30.47
N PHE A 318 -18.82 -3.73 29.62
CA PHE A 318 -19.06 -4.42 28.36
C PHE A 318 -18.16 -5.65 28.20
N ASN A 319 -18.64 -6.64 27.44
CA ASN A 319 -17.92 -7.88 27.22
C ASN A 319 -16.86 -7.74 26.10
N LEU A 320 -15.59 -7.99 26.43
CA LEU A 320 -14.46 -7.92 25.49
C LEU A 320 -14.48 -8.99 24.39
N ASP A 321 -15.16 -10.12 24.60
CA ASP A 321 -15.40 -11.13 23.55
C ASP A 321 -16.42 -10.66 22.51
N LYS A 322 -17.36 -9.81 22.94
CA LYS A 322 -18.34 -9.08 22.11
C LYS A 322 -17.91 -7.63 21.91
N THR A 323 -16.61 -7.39 21.78
CA THR A 323 -16.05 -6.08 21.41
C THR A 323 -15.27 -6.19 20.10
N LEU A 324 -15.55 -5.28 19.16
CA LEU A 324 -14.80 -5.11 17.92
C LEU A 324 -13.89 -3.89 18.01
N TYR A 325 -12.74 -3.99 17.35
CA TYR A 325 -11.73 -2.95 17.28
C TYR A 325 -11.67 -2.42 15.87
N PHE A 326 -12.13 -1.19 15.70
CA PHE A 326 -12.03 -0.45 14.44
C PHE A 326 -10.91 0.56 14.57
N PHE A 327 -10.23 0.87 13.48
CA PHE A 327 -9.20 1.90 13.53
C PHE A 327 -9.07 2.68 12.24
N ILE A 328 -8.65 3.92 12.37
CA ILE A 328 -8.11 4.75 11.29
C ILE A 328 -6.68 5.13 11.66
N ALA A 329 -5.78 5.09 10.69
CA ALA A 329 -4.38 5.44 10.88
C ALA A 329 -3.85 6.24 9.69
N GLY A 330 -2.88 7.13 9.94
CA GLY A 330 -2.20 7.87 8.89
C GLY A 330 -1.68 9.23 9.36
N ARG A 331 -1.22 10.04 8.40
CA ARG A 331 -0.89 11.45 8.64
C ARG A 331 -2.11 12.18 9.20
N TYR A 332 -1.87 13.18 10.04
CA TYR A 332 -2.96 13.97 10.60
C TYR A 332 -3.50 14.98 9.58
N GLU A 333 -4.32 14.48 8.64
CA GLU A 333 -5.04 15.25 7.64
C GLU A 333 -6.55 14.97 7.80
N PHE A 334 -7.21 15.73 8.68
CA PHE A 334 -8.57 15.45 9.17
C PHE A 334 -9.59 15.17 8.05
N SER A 335 -9.70 16.06 7.06
CA SER A 335 -10.64 15.91 5.94
C SER A 335 -10.13 14.95 4.86
N ASN A 336 -8.83 15.02 4.49
CA ASN A 336 -8.28 14.18 3.41
C ASN A 336 -8.34 12.69 3.76
N LYS A 337 -8.05 12.33 5.02
CA LYS A 337 -8.14 10.94 5.51
C LYS A 337 -9.57 10.53 5.89
N GLY A 338 -10.53 11.47 5.87
CA GLY A 338 -11.93 11.20 6.17
C GLY A 338 -12.21 10.94 7.64
N ALA A 339 -11.39 11.47 8.56
CA ALA A 339 -11.62 11.31 10.00
C ALA A 339 -12.94 11.98 10.44
N ASP A 340 -13.33 13.06 9.76
CA ASP A 340 -14.63 13.72 9.87
C ASP A 340 -15.79 12.77 9.54
N VAL A 341 -15.75 12.13 8.38
CA VAL A 341 -16.76 11.17 7.91
C VAL A 341 -16.80 9.94 8.82
N PHE A 342 -15.64 9.46 9.28
CA PHE A 342 -15.59 8.32 10.17
C PHE A 342 -16.23 8.62 11.53
N LEU A 343 -15.93 9.77 12.14
CA LEU A 343 -16.54 10.19 13.40
C LEU A 343 -18.07 10.34 13.28
N GLU A 344 -18.54 10.95 12.21
CA GLU A 344 -19.98 11.10 11.95
C GLU A 344 -20.67 9.73 11.78
N ALA A 345 -20.06 8.82 11.03
CA ALA A 345 -20.58 7.46 10.85
C ALA A 345 -20.57 6.65 12.16
N LEU A 346 -19.59 6.85 13.03
CA LEU A 346 -19.53 6.23 14.36
C LEU A 346 -20.65 6.73 15.29
N ALA A 347 -21.02 8.01 15.22
CA ALA A 347 -22.14 8.54 15.98
C ALA A 347 -23.48 7.91 15.54
N ARG A 348 -23.70 7.79 14.23
CA ARG A 348 -24.86 7.10 13.66
C ARG A 348 -24.88 5.61 14.02
N LEU A 349 -23.72 4.95 13.98
CA LEU A 349 -23.57 3.56 14.41
C LEU A 349 -23.92 3.39 15.89
N ASN A 350 -23.47 4.30 16.76
CA ASN A 350 -23.80 4.28 18.19
C ASN A 350 -25.31 4.32 18.40
N TYR A 351 -26.01 5.21 17.70
CA TYR A 351 -27.47 5.29 17.73
C TYR A 351 -28.12 3.97 17.28
N LEU A 352 -27.72 3.41 16.13
CA LEU A 352 -28.27 2.16 15.61
C LEU A 352 -28.05 0.97 16.55
N LEU A 353 -26.86 0.84 17.14
CA LEU A 353 -26.56 -0.24 18.09
C LEU A 353 -27.41 -0.11 19.36
N ARG A 354 -27.63 1.11 19.86
CA ARG A 354 -28.47 1.36 21.05
C ARG A 354 -29.94 1.06 20.79
N VAL A 355 -30.51 1.60 19.70
CA VAL A 355 -31.93 1.44 19.37
C VAL A 355 -32.29 -0.03 19.11
N ASN A 356 -31.39 -0.77 18.47
CA ASN A 356 -31.59 -2.20 18.21
C ASN A 356 -31.20 -3.10 19.39
N GLY A 357 -30.84 -2.54 20.55
CA GLY A 357 -30.48 -3.32 21.75
C GLY A 357 -29.26 -4.23 21.54
N SER A 358 -28.32 -3.84 20.68
CA SER A 358 -27.18 -4.69 20.33
C SER A 358 -26.23 -4.90 21.49
N GLU A 359 -25.90 -6.15 21.78
CA GLU A 359 -24.88 -6.54 22.75
C GLU A 359 -23.45 -6.34 22.25
N GLN A 360 -23.26 -5.95 20.98
CA GLN A 360 -21.95 -5.65 20.42
C GLN A 360 -21.45 -4.31 20.96
N THR A 361 -20.16 -4.25 21.32
CA THR A 361 -19.44 -3.01 21.59
C THR A 361 -18.40 -2.77 20.50
N VAL A 362 -18.19 -1.52 20.11
CA VAL A 362 -17.13 -1.11 19.19
C VAL A 362 -16.20 -0.16 19.91
N VAL A 363 -14.89 -0.38 19.81
CA VAL A 363 -13.88 0.58 20.25
C VAL A 363 -13.13 1.04 19.00
N ALA A 364 -13.27 2.32 18.66
CA ALA A 364 -12.68 2.95 17.49
C ALA A 364 -11.40 3.72 17.88
N PHE A 365 -10.28 3.35 17.27
CA PHE A 365 -8.98 3.98 17.47
C PHE A 365 -8.67 4.99 16.35
N PHE A 366 -8.19 6.17 16.73
CA PHE A 366 -7.65 7.16 15.81
C PHE A 366 -6.14 7.27 16.04
N ILE A 367 -5.33 6.67 15.16
CA ILE A 367 -3.86 6.68 15.23
C ILE A 367 -3.34 7.75 14.27
N MET A 368 -3.35 9.01 14.70
CA MET A 368 -2.98 10.16 13.87
C MET A 368 -2.03 11.09 14.64
N PRO A 369 -0.71 11.07 14.34
CA PRO A 369 0.29 11.82 15.08
C PRO A 369 0.00 13.32 15.13
N ALA A 370 -0.04 13.90 16.33
CA ALA A 370 -0.32 15.31 16.55
C ALA A 370 0.70 15.95 17.49
N ARG A 371 0.57 17.26 17.71
CA ARG A 371 1.40 17.98 18.69
C ARG A 371 0.84 17.75 20.09
N THR A 372 1.61 17.05 20.93
CA THR A 372 1.22 16.68 22.30
C THR A 372 2.27 17.06 23.34
N ASN A 373 1.85 17.19 24.59
CA ASN A 373 2.70 17.35 25.78
C ASN A 373 2.55 16.13 26.70
N ASN A 374 3.28 15.05 26.37
CA ASN A 374 3.26 13.76 27.06
C ASN A 374 1.86 13.09 27.15
N PHE A 375 1.84 11.88 27.69
CA PHE A 375 0.62 11.12 27.99
C PHE A 375 -0.24 11.84 29.03
N ASN A 376 -1.56 11.67 28.96
CA ASN A 376 -2.42 12.15 30.03
C ASN A 376 -2.27 11.26 31.28
N VAL A 377 -2.41 11.89 32.45
CA VAL A 377 -2.20 11.22 33.75
C VAL A 377 -3.21 10.08 33.94
N GLU A 378 -4.43 10.27 33.44
CA GLU A 378 -5.53 9.35 33.66
C GLU A 378 -5.36 8.02 32.90
N THR A 379 -4.83 8.04 31.67
CA THR A 379 -4.53 6.81 30.92
C THR A 379 -3.35 6.07 31.53
N LEU A 380 -2.30 6.77 31.95
CA LEU A 380 -1.16 6.18 32.66
C LEU A 380 -1.60 5.52 33.98
N LYS A 381 -2.40 6.22 34.77
CA LYS A 381 -2.98 5.70 36.00
C LYS A 381 -3.82 4.45 35.75
N GLY A 382 -4.66 4.46 34.70
CA GLY A 382 -5.46 3.31 34.31
C GLY A 382 -4.62 2.07 34.01
N GLN A 383 -3.52 2.22 33.28
CA GLN A 383 -2.60 1.11 33.00
C GLN A 383 -1.88 0.60 34.27
N ALA A 384 -1.51 1.50 35.18
CA ALA A 384 -0.92 1.12 36.47
C ALA A 384 -1.91 0.36 37.36
N VAL A 385 -3.16 0.83 37.46
CA VAL A 385 -4.24 0.16 38.22
C VAL A 385 -4.51 -1.23 37.65
N ARG A 386 -4.62 -1.37 36.32
CA ARG A 386 -4.77 -2.67 35.65
C ARG A 386 -3.63 -3.62 36.01
N LYS A 387 -2.39 -3.16 35.91
CA LYS A 387 -1.21 -3.98 36.26
C LYS A 387 -1.25 -4.42 37.72
N GLN A 388 -1.58 -3.51 38.65
CA GLN A 388 -1.70 -3.83 40.07
C GLN A 388 -2.79 -4.88 40.34
N LEU A 389 -3.96 -4.79 39.67
CA LEU A 389 -5.02 -5.79 39.76
C LEU A 389 -4.53 -7.16 39.28
N TRP A 390 -3.84 -7.20 38.14
CA TRP A 390 -3.29 -8.43 37.56
C TRP A 390 -2.26 -9.08 38.50
N ASP A 391 -1.33 -8.29 39.05
CA ASP A 391 -0.30 -8.79 39.96
C ASP A 391 -0.92 -9.30 41.27
N THR A 392 -1.96 -8.61 41.77
CA THR A 392 -2.75 -9.04 42.93
C THR A 392 -3.43 -10.38 42.65
N ALA A 393 -4.11 -10.51 41.52
CA ALA A 393 -4.81 -11.73 41.13
C ALA A 393 -3.85 -12.91 40.97
N ASN A 394 -2.69 -12.72 40.33
CA ASN A 394 -1.69 -13.77 40.19
C ASN A 394 -1.09 -14.19 41.53
N THR A 395 -0.82 -13.24 42.43
CA THR A 395 -0.32 -13.55 43.78
C THR A 395 -1.31 -14.45 44.54
N VAL A 396 -2.61 -14.11 44.50
CA VAL A 396 -3.67 -14.93 45.11
C VAL A 396 -3.78 -16.29 44.44
N LYS A 397 -3.73 -16.34 43.09
CA LYS A 397 -3.75 -17.58 42.31
C LYS A 397 -2.63 -18.53 42.71
N GLU A 398 -1.39 -18.04 42.85
CA GLU A 398 -0.23 -18.86 43.23
C GLU A 398 -0.32 -19.38 44.68
N LYS A 399 -0.88 -18.59 45.61
CA LYS A 399 -1.16 -19.06 46.98
C LYS A 399 -2.24 -20.12 46.99
N PHE A 400 -3.34 -19.87 46.28
CA PHE A 400 -4.47 -20.78 46.16
C PHE A 400 -4.02 -22.12 45.53
N GLY A 401 -3.27 -22.07 44.43
CA GLY A 401 -2.75 -23.24 43.74
C GLY A 401 -1.86 -24.12 44.63
N ARG A 402 -1.02 -23.51 45.47
CA ARG A 402 -0.20 -24.25 46.45
C ARG A 402 -1.04 -24.98 47.49
N LYS A 403 -2.01 -24.32 48.12
CA LYS A 403 -2.90 -24.96 49.11
C LYS A 403 -3.79 -26.04 48.51
N LEU A 404 -4.26 -25.81 47.28
CA LEU A 404 -5.01 -26.81 46.52
C LEU A 404 -4.14 -28.06 46.31
N TYR A 405 -2.90 -27.88 45.85
CA TYR A 405 -1.96 -28.99 45.65
C TYR A 405 -1.67 -29.75 46.94
N GLU A 406 -1.40 -29.04 48.05
CA GLU A 406 -1.19 -29.66 49.37
C GLU A 406 -2.40 -30.48 49.84
N SER A 407 -3.61 -29.95 49.64
CA SER A 407 -4.83 -30.67 50.04
C SER A 407 -5.06 -31.93 49.20
N LEU A 408 -4.81 -31.84 47.90
CA LEU A 408 -4.89 -32.97 46.97
C LEU A 408 -3.84 -34.04 47.31
N LEU A 409 -2.62 -33.65 47.70
CA LEU A 409 -1.58 -34.59 48.14
C LEU A 409 -1.97 -35.41 49.37
N VAL A 410 -2.74 -34.82 50.29
CA VAL A 410 -3.24 -35.52 51.50
C VAL A 410 -4.45 -36.42 51.18
N GLY A 411 -4.97 -36.38 49.94
CA GLY A 411 -6.12 -37.18 49.51
C GLY A 411 -7.46 -36.66 50.00
N SER A 412 -7.50 -35.41 50.48
CA SER A 412 -8.73 -34.75 50.93
C SER A 412 -9.17 -33.68 49.93
N LEU A 413 -10.46 -33.63 49.62
CA LEU A 413 -11.00 -32.57 48.78
C LEU A 413 -10.97 -31.24 49.58
N PRO A 414 -10.29 -30.18 49.07
CA PRO A 414 -10.11 -28.95 49.83
C PRO A 414 -11.43 -28.20 50.09
N ASP A 415 -11.58 -27.64 51.29
CA ASP A 415 -12.65 -26.69 51.60
C ASP A 415 -12.33 -25.32 50.98
N MET A 416 -13.12 -24.93 49.97
CA MET A 416 -12.93 -23.68 49.21
C MET A 416 -12.95 -22.43 50.08
N ASN A 417 -13.67 -22.43 51.21
CA ASN A 417 -13.74 -21.28 52.11
C ASN A 417 -12.45 -21.10 52.93
N LYS A 418 -11.62 -22.13 53.04
CA LYS A 418 -10.33 -22.10 53.77
C LYS A 418 -9.13 -21.91 52.84
N MET A 419 -9.34 -21.96 51.53
CA MET A 419 -8.27 -21.75 50.56
C MET A 419 -7.76 -20.30 50.55
N LEU A 420 -8.62 -19.32 50.85
CA LEU A 420 -8.26 -17.90 50.86
C LEU A 420 -8.24 -17.32 52.28
N ASP A 421 -7.21 -16.54 52.59
CA ASP A 421 -6.99 -15.96 53.91
C ASP A 421 -7.70 -14.60 54.03
N LYS A 422 -7.89 -14.12 55.26
CA LYS A 422 -8.31 -12.73 55.50
C LYS A 422 -7.38 -11.71 54.84
N GLU A 423 -6.08 -12.00 54.78
CA GLU A 423 -5.10 -11.15 54.11
C GLU A 423 -5.33 -11.08 52.60
N ASP A 424 -5.64 -12.22 51.96
CA ASP A 424 -5.93 -12.25 50.52
C ASP A 424 -7.19 -11.45 50.20
N PHE A 425 -8.25 -11.60 51.02
CA PHE A 425 -9.45 -10.76 50.89
C PHE A 425 -9.16 -9.27 51.07
N THR A 426 -8.27 -8.91 52.00
CA THR A 426 -7.88 -7.51 52.23
C THR A 426 -7.12 -6.94 51.04
N MET A 427 -6.19 -7.72 50.47
CA MET A 427 -5.43 -7.34 49.28
C MET A 427 -6.33 -7.16 48.06
N MET A 428 -7.24 -8.10 47.81
CA MET A 428 -8.23 -8.00 46.73
C MET A 428 -9.15 -6.78 46.91
N LYS A 429 -9.68 -6.54 48.11
CA LYS A 429 -10.52 -5.36 48.40
C LYS A 429 -9.77 -4.05 48.16
N ARG A 430 -8.50 -3.95 48.57
CA ARG A 430 -7.65 -2.78 48.32
C ARG A 430 -7.45 -2.55 46.82
N ALA A 431 -7.20 -3.61 46.05
CA ALA A 431 -7.02 -3.51 44.61
C ALA A 431 -8.32 -3.08 43.91
N ILE A 432 -9.49 -3.62 44.33
CA ILE A 432 -10.80 -3.19 43.86
C ILE A 432 -11.05 -1.72 44.19
N PHE A 433 -10.73 -1.25 45.40
CA PHE A 433 -10.93 0.15 45.77
C PHE A 433 -10.12 1.11 44.89
N ALA A 434 -8.94 0.72 44.42
CA ALA A 434 -8.13 1.50 43.49
C ALA A 434 -8.77 1.69 42.10
N THR A 435 -9.78 0.88 41.75
CA THR A 435 -10.50 0.97 40.47
C THR A 435 -11.56 2.05 40.44
N GLN A 436 -11.90 2.65 41.59
CA GLN A 436 -12.94 3.67 41.66
C GLN A 436 -12.53 4.91 40.86
N ARG A 437 -13.41 5.32 39.95
CA ARG A 437 -13.21 6.47 39.07
C ARG A 437 -14.51 7.29 39.02
N GLN A 438 -14.37 8.62 38.99
CA GLN A 438 -15.49 9.56 38.94
C GLN A 438 -15.69 10.18 37.54
N SER A 439 -14.68 10.12 36.68
CA SER A 439 -14.70 10.64 35.31
C SER A 439 -14.95 9.52 34.31
N PHE A 440 -15.54 9.83 33.15
CA PHE A 440 -15.61 8.87 32.05
C PHE A 440 -14.21 8.55 31.49
N PRO A 441 -14.01 7.35 30.90
CA PRO A 441 -12.78 6.98 30.19
C PRO A 441 -12.37 8.05 29.18
N PRO A 442 -11.10 8.47 29.15
CA PRO A 442 -10.72 9.63 28.35
C PRO A 442 -10.79 9.29 26.86
N VAL A 443 -11.27 10.22 26.04
CA VAL A 443 -11.31 10.04 24.58
C VAL A 443 -9.94 10.22 23.92
N CYS A 444 -8.98 10.84 24.60
CA CYS A 444 -7.59 11.02 24.14
C CYS A 444 -6.62 10.37 25.13
N THR A 445 -5.51 9.81 24.65
CA THR A 445 -4.45 9.24 25.50
C THR A 445 -3.37 10.24 25.92
N HIS A 446 -3.33 11.42 25.29
CA HIS A 446 -2.30 12.44 25.47
C HIS A 446 -2.88 13.80 25.88
N ASN A 447 -2.03 14.70 26.37
CA ASN A 447 -2.39 16.11 26.49
C ASN A 447 -2.07 16.82 25.17
N MET A 448 -3.09 17.27 24.44
CA MET A 448 -2.90 18.00 23.19
C MET A 448 -2.36 19.41 23.47
N LEU A 449 -1.46 19.93 22.63
CA LEU A 449 -1.03 21.34 22.74
C LEU A 449 -2.22 22.29 22.52
N ASP A 450 -3.02 22.00 21.50
CA ASP A 450 -4.13 22.84 21.03
C ASP A 450 -5.47 22.10 21.13
N ASP A 451 -5.76 21.55 22.31
CA ASP A 451 -6.91 20.66 22.60
C ASP A 451 -8.29 21.24 22.19
N SER A 452 -8.48 22.55 22.35
CA SER A 452 -9.76 23.22 22.09
C SER A 452 -10.05 23.42 20.59
N SER A 453 -9.01 23.54 19.77
CA SER A 453 -9.10 23.69 18.31
C SER A 453 -8.79 22.41 17.54
N ASP A 454 -8.42 21.33 18.23
CA ASP A 454 -8.15 20.03 17.61
C ASP A 454 -9.41 19.52 16.88
N PRO A 455 -9.34 19.22 15.57
CA PRO A 455 -10.51 18.84 14.78
C PRO A 455 -11.18 17.54 15.24
N ILE A 456 -10.40 16.53 15.64
CA ILE A 456 -10.92 15.25 16.12
C ILE A 456 -11.65 15.45 17.44
N LEU A 457 -11.00 16.09 18.42
CA LEU A 457 -11.60 16.33 19.74
C LEU A 457 -12.81 17.24 19.69
N THR A 458 -12.76 18.29 18.86
CA THR A 458 -13.89 19.20 18.65
C THR A 458 -15.08 18.45 18.05
N THR A 459 -14.84 17.56 17.09
CA THR A 459 -15.89 16.74 16.48
C THR A 459 -16.46 15.73 17.48
N ILE A 460 -15.61 15.06 18.28
CA ILE A 460 -16.04 14.15 19.35
C ILE A 460 -16.96 14.89 20.35
N ARG A 461 -16.59 16.11 20.76
CA ARG A 461 -17.43 16.95 21.63
C ARG A 461 -18.76 17.30 20.98
N ARG A 462 -18.76 17.65 19.68
CA ARG A 462 -19.96 17.99 18.91
C ARG A 462 -20.94 16.83 18.83
N ILE A 463 -20.45 15.61 18.53
CA ILE A 463 -21.30 14.42 18.34
C ILE A 463 -21.66 13.70 19.65
N GLY A 464 -21.03 14.08 20.77
CA GLY A 464 -21.37 13.58 22.11
C GLY A 464 -20.85 12.18 22.45
N LEU A 465 -19.82 11.67 21.77
CA LEU A 465 -19.21 10.37 22.05
C LEU A 465 -18.16 10.45 23.17
N PHE A 466 -18.62 10.53 24.42
CA PHE A 466 -17.77 10.73 25.61
C PHE A 466 -17.38 9.43 26.34
N ASN A 467 -17.49 8.27 25.68
CA ASN A 467 -17.24 6.96 26.28
C ASN A 467 -18.12 6.65 27.50
N SER A 468 -19.36 7.15 27.52
CA SER A 468 -20.30 6.86 28.61
C SER A 468 -20.69 5.37 28.62
N SER A 469 -21.22 4.87 29.74
CA SER A 469 -21.75 3.50 29.83
C SER A 469 -22.86 3.20 28.80
N ALA A 470 -23.66 4.20 28.44
CA ALA A 470 -24.74 4.06 27.47
C ALA A 470 -24.23 3.96 26.01
N ASP A 471 -23.02 4.43 25.73
CA ASP A 471 -22.45 4.38 24.39
C ASP A 471 -22.01 2.95 24.04
N ARG A 472 -22.53 2.41 22.93
CA ARG A 472 -22.10 1.13 22.36
C ARG A 472 -20.85 1.27 21.50
N VAL A 473 -20.55 2.49 21.06
CA VAL A 473 -19.32 2.84 20.36
C VAL A 473 -18.47 3.70 21.29
N LYS A 474 -17.24 3.26 21.55
CA LYS A 474 -16.22 3.99 22.31
C LYS A 474 -15.17 4.54 21.35
N VAL A 475 -14.56 5.67 21.68
CA VAL A 475 -13.53 6.33 20.87
C VAL A 475 -12.25 6.51 21.69
N ILE A 476 -11.12 6.20 21.06
CA ILE A 476 -9.77 6.40 21.62
C ILE A 476 -8.91 7.09 20.55
N PHE A 477 -8.61 8.36 20.77
CA PHE A 477 -7.65 9.12 20.01
C PHE A 477 -6.25 8.91 20.61
N HIS A 478 -5.37 8.33 19.80
CA HIS A 478 -3.97 8.11 20.12
C HIS A 478 -3.09 8.95 19.17
N PRO A 479 -2.79 10.20 19.54
CA PRO A 479 -2.08 11.18 18.70
C PRO A 479 -0.56 10.96 18.58
N GLU A 480 -0.10 9.71 18.56
CA GLU A 480 1.30 9.33 18.46
C GLU A 480 1.46 8.12 17.53
N PHE A 481 2.65 7.91 16.97
CA PHE A 481 2.95 6.63 16.31
C PHE A 481 3.01 5.50 17.34
N LEU A 482 2.46 4.34 16.96
CA LEU A 482 2.54 3.14 17.80
C LEU A 482 3.98 2.63 17.88
N SER A 483 4.38 2.19 19.07
CA SER A 483 5.69 1.65 19.36
C SER A 483 5.60 0.61 20.48
N SER A 484 6.32 -0.49 20.33
CA SER A 484 6.53 -1.50 21.36
C SER A 484 7.12 -0.96 22.66
N THR A 485 7.77 0.22 22.62
CA THR A 485 8.32 0.89 23.82
C THR A 485 7.32 1.79 24.54
N SER A 486 6.11 1.99 24.00
CA SER A 486 5.10 2.86 24.62
C SER A 486 4.65 2.29 25.97
N PRO A 487 4.60 3.09 27.05
CA PRO A 487 4.12 2.63 28.36
C PRO A 487 2.60 2.41 28.37
N LEU A 488 1.87 2.93 27.40
CA LEU A 488 0.42 2.80 27.31
C LEU A 488 0.01 1.55 26.54
N LEU A 489 0.47 1.45 25.29
CA LEU A 489 0.10 0.40 24.36
C LEU A 489 1.40 -0.12 23.70
N PRO A 490 2.11 -1.06 24.35
CA PRO A 490 3.41 -1.56 23.92
C PRO A 490 3.26 -2.57 22.77
N VAL A 491 2.85 -2.06 21.61
CA VAL A 491 2.70 -2.82 20.37
C VAL A 491 3.22 -1.99 19.21
N ASP A 492 3.85 -2.65 18.26
CA ASP A 492 4.19 -1.98 17.00
C ASP A 492 2.95 -1.88 16.10
N TYR A 493 3.01 -0.99 15.12
CA TYR A 493 1.87 -0.72 14.22
C TYR A 493 1.35 -1.99 13.52
N GLU A 494 2.24 -2.87 13.02
CA GLU A 494 1.84 -4.12 12.38
C GLU A 494 1.11 -5.08 13.35
N GLU A 495 1.57 -5.17 14.60
CA GLU A 495 0.92 -5.97 15.62
C GLU A 495 -0.46 -5.41 15.97
N PHE A 496 -0.59 -4.08 16.08
CA PHE A 496 -1.87 -3.42 16.33
C PHE A 496 -2.89 -3.67 15.22
N VAL A 497 -2.48 -3.50 13.96
CA VAL A 497 -3.36 -3.77 12.81
C VAL A 497 -3.86 -5.21 12.85
N ARG A 498 -2.98 -6.19 13.05
CA ARG A 498 -3.35 -7.61 13.19
C ARG A 498 -4.35 -7.86 14.31
N GLY A 499 -4.25 -7.14 15.43
CA GLY A 499 -5.18 -7.28 16.55
C GLY A 499 -6.55 -6.62 16.34
N CYS A 500 -6.66 -5.73 15.37
CA CYS A 500 -7.92 -5.07 15.02
C CYS A 500 -8.85 -6.00 14.22
N HIS A 501 -10.11 -5.58 14.05
CA HIS A 501 -11.11 -6.34 13.29
C HIS A 501 -11.43 -5.68 11.94
N LEU A 502 -11.33 -4.35 11.85
CA LEU A 502 -11.64 -3.60 10.64
C LEU A 502 -10.81 -2.30 10.59
N GLY A 503 -10.09 -2.09 9.49
CA GLY A 503 -9.50 -0.79 9.16
C GLY A 503 -10.52 0.10 8.44
N VAL A 504 -10.65 1.36 8.82
CA VAL A 504 -11.66 2.27 8.25
C VAL A 504 -10.97 3.52 7.72
N PHE A 505 -10.81 3.61 6.39
CA PHE A 505 -10.05 4.66 5.70
C PHE A 505 -10.91 5.38 4.65
N PRO A 506 -11.93 6.16 5.07
CA PRO A 506 -12.88 6.84 4.17
C PRO A 506 -12.28 8.11 3.52
N SER A 507 -11.05 7.99 3.02
CA SER A 507 -10.25 9.09 2.47
C SER A 507 -10.96 9.81 1.34
N TYR A 508 -10.88 11.13 1.37
CA TYR A 508 -11.26 12.01 0.27
C TYR A 508 -10.10 12.18 -0.71
N TYR A 509 -8.87 12.38 -0.22
CA TYR A 509 -7.67 12.52 -1.05
C TYR A 509 -6.63 11.49 -0.63
N GLU A 510 -6.50 10.42 -1.44
CA GLU A 510 -5.56 9.33 -1.19
C GLU A 510 -5.00 8.81 -2.52
N PRO A 511 -3.85 9.32 -2.97
CA PRO A 511 -3.30 8.95 -4.27
C PRO A 511 -3.07 7.44 -4.45
N TRP A 512 -2.73 6.74 -3.36
CA TRP A 512 -2.68 5.29 -3.31
C TRP A 512 -3.51 4.75 -2.14
N GLY A 513 -2.92 4.63 -0.95
CA GLY A 513 -3.57 4.02 0.22
C GLY A 513 -2.80 2.79 0.70
N TYR A 514 -1.64 3.01 1.32
CA TYR A 514 -0.85 1.93 1.92
C TYR A 514 -1.54 1.27 3.09
N THR A 515 -2.20 2.07 3.94
CA THR A 515 -2.84 1.59 5.16
C THR A 515 -3.88 0.49 4.88
N PRO A 516 -4.83 0.63 3.92
CA PRO A 516 -5.71 -0.48 3.56
C PRO A 516 -4.99 -1.64 2.83
N ALA A 517 -3.93 -1.36 2.07
CA ALA A 517 -3.13 -2.42 1.44
C ALA A 517 -2.41 -3.29 2.48
N GLU A 518 -1.79 -2.68 3.49
CA GLU A 518 -1.18 -3.34 4.65
C GLU A 518 -2.21 -4.14 5.43
N CYS A 519 -3.43 -3.61 5.63
CA CYS A 519 -4.52 -4.35 6.27
C CYS A 519 -4.84 -5.63 5.50
N THR A 520 -4.98 -5.51 4.17
CA THR A 520 -5.31 -6.65 3.30
C THR A 520 -4.24 -7.73 3.38
N VAL A 521 -2.98 -7.32 3.30
CA VAL A 521 -1.82 -8.21 3.40
C VAL A 521 -1.71 -8.90 4.79
N MET A 522 -2.24 -8.28 5.84
CA MET A 522 -2.34 -8.88 7.18
C MET A 522 -3.64 -9.67 7.42
N GLY A 523 -4.49 -9.84 6.41
CA GLY A 523 -5.77 -10.53 6.51
C GLY A 523 -6.85 -9.77 7.30
N ILE A 524 -6.73 -8.44 7.39
CA ILE A 524 -7.66 -7.57 8.11
C ILE A 524 -8.56 -6.84 7.10
N PRO A 525 -9.89 -7.05 7.15
CA PRO A 525 -10.85 -6.32 6.33
C PRO A 525 -10.66 -4.82 6.44
N SER A 526 -10.92 -4.11 5.35
CA SER A 526 -10.79 -2.65 5.32
C SER A 526 -11.90 -1.96 4.54
N ILE A 527 -12.25 -0.76 4.96
CA ILE A 527 -13.08 0.17 4.22
C ILE A 527 -12.17 1.21 3.57
N SER A 528 -12.30 1.38 2.26
CA SER A 528 -11.66 2.46 1.50
C SER A 528 -12.71 3.23 0.68
N THR A 529 -12.30 4.06 -0.29
CA THR A 529 -13.21 4.86 -1.11
C THR A 529 -12.90 4.71 -2.59
N ASN A 530 -13.87 5.02 -3.44
CA ASN A 530 -13.64 5.19 -4.88
C ASN A 530 -12.91 6.50 -5.26
N LEU A 531 -12.36 7.20 -4.26
CA LEU A 531 -11.42 8.32 -4.41
C LEU A 531 -10.01 7.98 -3.90
N SER A 532 -9.79 6.75 -3.40
CA SER A 532 -8.46 6.26 -3.07
C SER A 532 -7.90 5.41 -4.22
N GLY A 533 -6.59 5.48 -4.44
CA GLY A 533 -5.94 4.67 -5.47
C GLY A 533 -6.10 3.16 -5.23
N PHE A 534 -5.99 2.73 -3.97
CA PHE A 534 -6.23 1.36 -3.54
C PHE A 534 -7.66 0.92 -3.81
N GLY A 535 -8.65 1.76 -3.46
CA GLY A 535 -10.06 1.46 -3.67
C GLY A 535 -10.38 1.32 -5.16
N CYS A 536 -9.90 2.25 -5.99
CA CYS A 536 -10.04 2.15 -7.45
C CYS A 536 -9.42 0.86 -7.99
N PHE A 537 -8.20 0.53 -7.56
CA PHE A 537 -7.51 -0.69 -7.97
C PHE A 537 -8.30 -1.96 -7.62
N MET A 538 -8.80 -2.05 -6.37
CA MET A 538 -9.58 -3.20 -5.91
C MET A 538 -10.93 -3.32 -6.63
N GLU A 539 -11.61 -2.20 -6.91
CA GLU A 539 -12.87 -2.18 -7.66
C GLU A 539 -12.70 -2.69 -9.10
N GLU A 540 -11.58 -2.36 -9.72
CA GLU A 540 -11.27 -2.74 -11.10
C GLU A 540 -10.88 -4.23 -11.20
N HIS A 541 -10.09 -4.73 -10.25
CA HIS A 541 -9.46 -6.06 -10.33
C HIS A 541 -10.24 -7.17 -9.62
N ILE A 542 -11.28 -6.86 -8.83
CA ILE A 542 -12.05 -7.86 -8.07
C ILE A 542 -13.53 -7.73 -8.39
N ALA A 543 -14.19 -8.85 -8.71
CA ALA A 543 -15.60 -8.84 -9.11
C ALA A 543 -16.57 -8.50 -7.95
N ASP A 544 -16.27 -8.95 -6.73
CA ASP A 544 -17.05 -8.66 -5.52
C ASP A 544 -16.10 -8.34 -4.35
N PRO A 545 -15.55 -7.11 -4.27
CA PRO A 545 -14.59 -6.73 -3.22
C PRO A 545 -15.14 -6.97 -1.80
N SER A 546 -16.44 -6.74 -1.60
CA SER A 546 -17.10 -6.84 -0.29
C SER A 546 -17.07 -8.26 0.28
N ALA A 547 -17.21 -9.27 -0.58
CA ALA A 547 -17.11 -10.68 -0.20
C ALA A 547 -15.73 -11.06 0.35
N TYR A 548 -14.69 -10.36 -0.11
CA TYR A 548 -13.30 -10.50 0.36
C TYR A 548 -12.96 -9.56 1.52
N GLY A 549 -13.93 -8.82 2.07
CA GLY A 549 -13.69 -7.87 3.18
C GLY A 549 -13.09 -6.53 2.75
N ILE A 550 -13.16 -6.19 1.47
CA ILE A 550 -12.80 -4.87 0.94
C ILE A 550 -14.08 -4.10 0.66
N TYR A 551 -14.41 -3.12 1.50
CA TYR A 551 -15.61 -2.30 1.35
C TYR A 551 -15.22 -0.97 0.69
N ILE A 552 -15.88 -0.64 -0.42
CA ILE A 552 -15.59 0.58 -1.18
C ILE A 552 -16.73 1.56 -0.97
N LEU A 553 -16.44 2.64 -0.23
CA LEU A 553 -17.35 3.74 0.00
C LEU A 553 -17.41 4.64 -1.23
N ASP A 554 -18.62 4.95 -1.69
CA ASP A 554 -18.81 5.89 -2.78
C ASP A 554 -18.78 7.32 -2.25
N ARG A 555 -17.63 7.99 -2.44
CA ARG A 555 -17.42 9.40 -2.11
C ARG A 555 -17.37 10.30 -3.34
N ARG A 556 -17.38 9.71 -4.54
CA ARG A 556 -17.26 10.42 -5.81
C ARG A 556 -18.61 10.84 -6.36
N PHE A 557 -19.60 9.95 -6.32
CA PHE A 557 -20.89 10.16 -6.99
C PHE A 557 -22.04 10.40 -6.02
N ARG A 558 -21.75 10.45 -4.72
CA ARG A 558 -22.73 10.65 -3.64
C ARG A 558 -22.44 11.90 -2.83
N SER A 559 -23.49 12.42 -2.21
CA SER A 559 -23.36 13.51 -1.24
C SER A 559 -22.57 13.06 -0.01
N LEU A 560 -22.07 14.03 0.77
CA LEU A 560 -21.39 13.75 2.03
C LEU A 560 -22.28 12.97 3.01
N ASP A 561 -23.57 13.33 3.09
CA ASP A 561 -24.51 12.66 3.99
C ASP A 561 -24.79 11.21 3.57
N ASP A 562 -24.97 10.98 2.27
CA ASP A 562 -25.14 9.63 1.72
C ASP A 562 -23.89 8.78 1.92
N SER A 563 -22.70 9.39 1.81
CA SER A 563 -21.42 8.74 2.12
C SER A 563 -21.36 8.33 3.60
N CYS A 564 -21.73 9.22 4.52
CA CYS A 564 -21.81 8.90 5.94
C CYS A 564 -22.79 7.76 6.20
N SER A 565 -23.97 7.79 5.57
CA SER A 565 -25.00 6.75 5.71
C SER A 565 -24.54 5.39 5.16
N GLN A 566 -23.87 5.37 4.01
CA GLN A 566 -23.30 4.14 3.45
C GLN A 566 -22.18 3.58 4.34
N LEU A 567 -21.29 4.44 4.85
CA LEU A 567 -20.25 4.03 5.80
C LEU A 567 -20.88 3.42 7.06
N THR A 568 -21.88 4.07 7.64
CA THR A 568 -22.63 3.52 8.78
C THR A 568 -23.24 2.16 8.46
N SER A 569 -23.80 1.97 7.27
CA SER A 569 -24.35 0.68 6.85
C SER A 569 -23.29 -0.42 6.80
N PHE A 570 -22.09 -0.14 6.27
CA PHE A 570 -20.99 -1.09 6.27
C PHE A 570 -20.55 -1.45 7.70
N LEU A 571 -20.38 -0.44 8.56
CA LEU A 571 -19.98 -0.66 9.95
C LEU A 571 -21.04 -1.47 10.73
N TYR A 572 -22.32 -1.16 10.54
CA TYR A 572 -23.42 -1.85 11.21
C TYR A 572 -23.52 -3.30 10.74
N SER A 573 -23.46 -3.55 9.43
CA SER A 573 -23.44 -4.91 8.87
C SER A 573 -22.26 -5.73 9.39
N PHE A 574 -21.07 -5.12 9.50
CA PHE A 574 -19.90 -5.80 10.07
C PHE A 574 -20.11 -6.17 11.55
N CYS A 575 -20.78 -5.31 12.33
CA CYS A 575 -21.13 -5.59 13.73
C CYS A 575 -22.10 -6.75 13.91
N GLN A 576 -22.90 -7.07 12.89
CA GLN A 576 -23.85 -8.19 12.91
C GLN A 576 -23.21 -9.55 12.63
N GLN A 577 -21.96 -9.57 12.15
CA GLN A 577 -21.27 -10.82 11.84
C GLN A 577 -20.99 -11.64 13.11
N SER A 578 -21.07 -12.97 13.00
CA SER A 578 -20.61 -13.89 14.04
C SER A 578 -19.08 -14.00 14.07
N ARG A 579 -18.52 -14.60 15.13
CA ARG A 579 -17.07 -14.88 15.21
C ARG A 579 -16.60 -15.75 14.03
N ARG A 580 -17.39 -16.77 13.65
CA ARG A 580 -17.08 -17.66 12.51
C ARG A 580 -17.08 -16.89 11.18
N GLN A 581 -18.08 -16.05 10.93
CA GLN A 581 -18.14 -15.22 9.72
C GLN A 581 -16.94 -14.28 9.60
N ARG A 582 -16.52 -13.65 10.71
CA ARG A 582 -15.32 -12.80 10.72
C ARG A 582 -14.03 -13.56 10.42
N ILE A 583 -13.88 -14.79 10.92
CA ILE A 583 -12.70 -15.64 10.62
C ILE A 583 -12.68 -15.95 9.12
N ILE A 584 -13.79 -16.43 8.56
CA ILE A 584 -13.90 -16.74 7.13
C ILE A 584 -13.60 -15.50 6.27
N GLN A 585 -14.16 -14.33 6.63
CA GLN A 585 -13.89 -13.09 5.90
C GLN A 585 -12.41 -12.71 5.95
N ARG A 586 -11.74 -12.81 7.12
CA ARG A 586 -10.30 -12.56 7.23
C ARG A 586 -9.46 -13.50 6.35
N ASN A 587 -9.81 -14.78 6.27
CA ASN A 587 -9.12 -15.74 5.40
C ASN A 587 -9.28 -15.35 3.92
N ARG A 588 -10.47 -14.89 3.52
CA ARG A 588 -10.67 -14.35 2.17
C ARG A 588 -9.85 -13.10 1.92
N THR A 589 -9.85 -12.16 2.87
CA THR A 589 -9.06 -10.92 2.75
C THR A 589 -7.57 -11.23 2.55
N GLU A 590 -7.02 -12.18 3.30
CA GLU A 590 -5.61 -12.57 3.20
C GLU A 590 -5.26 -13.15 1.82
N ARG A 591 -6.19 -13.89 1.18
CA ARG A 591 -6.00 -14.41 -0.19
C ARG A 591 -5.82 -13.34 -1.26
N LEU A 592 -6.23 -12.09 -0.99
CA LEU A 592 -6.00 -10.96 -1.91
C LEU A 592 -4.59 -10.39 -1.81
N SER A 593 -3.78 -10.81 -0.83
CA SER A 593 -2.43 -10.28 -0.61
C SER A 593 -1.54 -10.42 -1.85
N ASP A 594 -1.64 -11.53 -2.58
CA ASP A 594 -0.87 -11.78 -3.81
C ASP A 594 -1.12 -10.74 -4.92
N LEU A 595 -2.32 -10.15 -5.00
CA LEU A 595 -2.63 -9.09 -5.96
C LEU A 595 -1.89 -7.78 -5.66
N LEU A 596 -1.45 -7.60 -4.41
CA LEU A 596 -0.74 -6.42 -3.92
C LEU A 596 0.77 -6.65 -3.86
N ASP A 597 1.26 -7.83 -4.23
CA ASP A 597 2.69 -8.13 -4.22
C ASP A 597 3.42 -7.47 -5.41
N TRP A 598 4.66 -7.02 -5.17
CA TRP A 598 5.50 -6.48 -6.23
C TRP A 598 5.81 -7.45 -7.36
N LYS A 599 5.72 -8.77 -7.16
CA LYS A 599 5.78 -9.74 -8.26
C LYS A 599 4.68 -9.54 -9.29
N TYR A 600 3.49 -9.16 -8.85
CA TYR A 600 2.36 -8.86 -9.74
C TYR A 600 2.41 -7.40 -10.21
N LEU A 601 2.58 -6.45 -9.29
CA LEU A 601 2.52 -5.02 -9.59
C LEU A 601 3.78 -4.47 -10.27
N GLY A 602 4.91 -5.18 -10.18
CA GLY A 602 6.17 -4.82 -10.83
C GLY A 602 6.07 -4.78 -12.35
N ARG A 603 5.18 -5.58 -12.95
CA ARG A 603 4.97 -5.61 -14.40
C ARG A 603 4.54 -4.26 -15.00
N TYR A 604 3.87 -3.41 -14.20
CA TYR A 604 3.48 -2.07 -14.66
C TYR A 604 4.71 -1.17 -14.81
N TYR A 605 5.72 -1.34 -13.95
CA TYR A 605 7.02 -0.68 -14.11
C TYR A 605 7.78 -1.25 -15.32
N MET A 606 7.78 -2.56 -15.53
CA MET A 606 8.40 -3.20 -16.71
C MET A 606 7.80 -2.63 -18.00
N SER A 607 6.46 -2.60 -18.10
CA SER A 607 5.74 -2.02 -19.25
C SER A 607 6.08 -0.55 -19.48
N ALA A 608 6.17 0.26 -18.41
CA ALA A 608 6.57 1.66 -18.52
C ALA A 608 8.01 1.83 -19.03
N ARG A 609 8.94 0.98 -18.59
CA ARG A 609 10.34 0.98 -19.05
C ARG A 609 10.47 0.55 -20.50
N HIS A 610 9.75 -0.49 -20.91
CA HIS A 610 9.73 -0.93 -22.31
C HIS A 610 9.13 0.12 -23.24
N MET A 611 8.04 0.77 -22.82
CA MET A 611 7.46 1.88 -23.57
C MET A 611 8.43 3.07 -23.67
N ALA A 612 9.23 3.33 -22.62
CA ALA A 612 10.21 4.41 -22.65
C ALA A 612 11.38 4.09 -23.60
N LEU A 613 11.88 2.85 -23.56
CA LEU A 613 12.94 2.37 -24.45
C LEU A 613 12.49 2.43 -25.91
N SER A 614 11.31 1.91 -26.25
CA SER A 614 10.78 1.97 -27.62
C SER A 614 10.55 3.38 -28.14
N LYS A 615 10.10 4.31 -27.28
CA LYS A 615 9.93 5.73 -27.65
C LYS A 615 11.27 6.44 -27.86
N ALA A 616 12.32 6.09 -27.11
CA ALA A 616 13.62 6.76 -27.17
C ALA A 616 14.56 6.14 -28.21
N PHE A 617 14.44 4.83 -28.45
CA PHE A 617 15.32 4.02 -29.30
C PHE A 617 14.49 3.07 -30.19
N PRO A 618 13.64 3.60 -31.08
CA PRO A 618 12.67 2.81 -31.86
C PRO A 618 13.33 1.83 -32.84
N GLU A 619 14.57 2.08 -33.24
CA GLU A 619 15.37 1.16 -34.04
C GLU A 619 15.79 -0.12 -33.33
N HIS A 620 15.74 -0.18 -31.99
CA HIS A 620 16.24 -1.31 -31.20
C HIS A 620 15.17 -1.94 -30.32
N PHE A 621 14.16 -1.15 -29.92
CA PHE A 621 13.08 -1.62 -29.06
C PHE A 621 11.73 -1.37 -29.71
N THR A 622 10.90 -2.40 -29.72
CA THR A 622 9.49 -2.30 -30.10
C THR A 622 8.63 -2.47 -28.87
N TYR A 623 7.50 -1.78 -28.83
CA TYR A 623 6.51 -1.92 -27.79
C TYR A 623 5.15 -2.09 -28.46
N GLU A 624 4.63 -3.31 -28.42
CA GLU A 624 3.24 -3.57 -28.76
C GLU A 624 2.43 -3.46 -27.46
N PRO A 625 1.57 -2.43 -27.31
CA PRO A 625 0.64 -2.42 -26.19
C PRO A 625 -0.22 -3.67 -26.29
N ASN A 626 -0.23 -4.50 -25.24
CA ASN A 626 -1.16 -5.61 -25.17
C ASN A 626 -2.59 -5.05 -25.39
N GLU A 627 -3.26 -5.46 -26.47
CA GLU A 627 -4.62 -5.02 -26.86
C GLU A 627 -5.71 -5.40 -25.83
N ALA A 628 -5.33 -5.90 -24.65
CA ALA A 628 -6.26 -6.02 -23.55
C ALA A 628 -6.65 -4.62 -23.07
N ASP A 629 -7.76 -4.11 -23.61
CA ASP A 629 -8.55 -3.06 -23.00
C ASP A 629 -8.49 -3.21 -21.48
N ALA A 630 -8.16 -2.12 -20.78
CA ALA A 630 -8.04 -1.99 -19.33
C ALA A 630 -9.38 -2.22 -18.57
N ALA A 631 -10.22 -3.12 -19.07
CA ALA A 631 -11.48 -3.56 -18.48
C ALA A 631 -11.82 -5.04 -18.79
N GLN A 632 -11.08 -5.74 -19.66
CA GLN A 632 -11.29 -7.18 -19.94
C GLN A 632 -10.24 -8.11 -19.30
N GLY A 633 -9.31 -7.55 -18.52
CA GLY A 633 -8.34 -8.32 -17.74
C GLY A 633 -9.01 -9.17 -16.65
N TYR A 634 -8.42 -10.33 -16.37
CA TYR A 634 -8.81 -11.24 -15.30
C TYR A 634 -9.24 -10.49 -14.02
N ARG A 635 -10.53 -10.60 -13.68
CA ARG A 635 -11.05 -10.17 -12.38
C ARG A 635 -10.99 -11.34 -11.42
N TYR A 636 -10.44 -11.10 -10.24
CA TYR A 636 -10.47 -12.08 -9.17
C TYR A 636 -11.92 -12.49 -8.92
N PRO A 637 -12.28 -13.77 -9.07
CA PRO A 637 -13.66 -14.22 -9.06
C PRO A 637 -14.24 -14.08 -7.66
N ARG A 638 -15.57 -14.17 -7.54
CA ARG A 638 -16.23 -14.23 -6.22
C ARG A 638 -15.77 -15.49 -5.47
N PRO A 639 -15.56 -15.45 -4.13
CA PRO A 639 -15.12 -16.64 -3.40
C PRO A 639 -16.24 -17.69 -3.39
N ALA A 640 -15.90 -18.95 -3.64
CA ALA A 640 -16.80 -20.09 -3.64
C ALA A 640 -17.48 -20.29 -2.27
N SER A 641 -16.77 -19.95 -1.19
CA SER A 641 -17.32 -20.00 0.17
C SER A 641 -18.46 -19.01 0.43
N VAL A 642 -18.74 -18.07 -0.48
CA VAL A 642 -19.92 -17.23 -0.39
C VAL A 642 -21.08 -17.98 -1.04
N PRO A 643 -22.18 -18.27 -0.31
CA PRO A 643 -23.33 -18.91 -0.92
C PRO A 643 -23.83 -18.09 -2.12
N PRO A 644 -24.18 -18.73 -3.25
CA PRO A 644 -24.70 -18.02 -4.40
C PRO A 644 -25.93 -17.21 -3.99
N SER A 645 -25.96 -15.93 -4.37
CA SER A 645 -27.10 -15.06 -4.10
C SER A 645 -28.33 -15.70 -4.73
N PRO A 646 -29.47 -15.84 -4.03
CA PRO A 646 -30.60 -16.58 -4.57
C PRO A 646 -31.05 -15.91 -5.88
N SER A 647 -30.90 -16.63 -6.98
CA SER A 647 -31.47 -16.23 -8.26
C SER A 647 -32.98 -16.15 -8.07
N LEU A 648 -33.56 -15.00 -8.46
CA LEU A 648 -34.99 -14.74 -8.47
C LEU A 648 -35.75 -15.93 -9.10
N SER A 649 -36.35 -16.76 -8.25
CA SER A 649 -37.57 -17.58 -8.44
C SER A 649 -37.52 -18.87 -7.61
N ARG A 650 -37.66 -18.74 -6.29
CA ARG A 650 -38.49 -19.62 -5.43
C ARG A 650 -38.36 -19.15 -3.98
N HIS A 651 -39.51 -18.87 -3.36
CA HIS A 651 -39.59 -18.66 -1.93
C HIS A 651 -39.14 -19.94 -1.21
N SER A 652 -37.98 -19.91 -0.56
CA SER A 652 -37.68 -20.87 0.50
C SER A 652 -38.23 -20.29 1.80
N SER A 653 -39.17 -21.01 2.39
CA SER A 653 -39.78 -20.73 3.69
C SER A 653 -38.70 -20.50 4.76
N PRO A 654 -38.86 -19.55 5.69
CA PRO A 654 -37.95 -19.43 6.82
C PRO A 654 -38.09 -20.71 7.64
N HIS A 655 -36.98 -21.41 7.89
CA HIS A 655 -36.96 -22.45 8.92
C HIS A 655 -37.40 -21.80 10.23
N GLN A 656 -38.47 -22.34 10.80
CA GLN A 656 -38.93 -21.99 12.13
C GLN A 656 -37.79 -22.29 13.11
N SER A 657 -37.47 -21.29 13.94
CA SER A 657 -36.78 -21.50 15.20
C SER A 657 -37.65 -22.43 16.04
N GLU A 658 -37.24 -23.69 16.18
CA GLU A 658 -37.82 -24.56 17.19
C GLU A 658 -37.35 -24.10 18.57
N ASP A 659 -38.34 -24.00 19.44
CA ASP A 659 -38.31 -23.54 20.81
C ASP A 659 -37.52 -24.48 21.75
N GLU A 660 -37.10 -23.88 22.87
CA GLU A 660 -36.87 -24.47 24.20
C GLU A 660 -36.67 -26.00 24.33
N GLU A 661 -35.45 -26.44 24.69
CA GLU A 661 -35.29 -27.69 25.46
C GLU A 661 -34.31 -27.57 26.65
N ASP A 662 -34.81 -28.12 27.76
CA ASP A 662 -34.33 -28.27 29.15
C ASP A 662 -32.91 -28.88 29.27
N PRO A 663 -32.08 -28.50 30.28
CA PRO A 663 -30.74 -29.03 30.41
C PRO A 663 -30.79 -30.35 31.19
N ARG A 664 -30.65 -31.49 30.50
CA ARG A 664 -30.19 -32.78 31.08
C ARG A 664 -29.97 -33.84 29.98
N ASN A 665 -28.69 -34.22 29.80
CA ASN A 665 -28.15 -35.41 29.09
C ASN A 665 -27.88 -35.33 27.57
N GLY A 666 -26.62 -35.57 27.19
CA GLY A 666 -26.22 -36.10 25.87
C GLY A 666 -24.98 -35.42 25.27
N PRO A 667 -23.94 -36.15 24.80
CA PRO A 667 -22.67 -35.57 24.38
C PRO A 667 -22.81 -34.81 23.06
N LEU A 668 -22.13 -33.66 22.97
CA LEU A 668 -22.06 -32.78 21.80
C LEU A 668 -21.69 -33.57 20.53
N GLU A 669 -22.64 -33.71 19.61
CA GLU A 669 -22.38 -34.08 18.22
C GLU A 669 -21.68 -32.92 17.51
N GLU A 670 -20.36 -33.05 17.33
CA GLU A 670 -19.56 -32.25 16.41
C GLU A 670 -19.81 -32.70 14.96
N ASP A 671 -21.02 -32.55 14.44
CA ASP A 671 -21.31 -32.77 13.01
C ASP A 671 -21.75 -31.45 12.35
N GLY A 672 -20.82 -30.51 12.31
CA GLY A 672 -20.83 -29.43 11.32
C GLY A 672 -19.55 -29.55 10.52
N GLU A 673 -19.66 -29.83 9.21
CA GLU A 673 -18.52 -29.98 8.28
C GLU A 673 -17.36 -29.06 8.66
N ARG A 674 -16.24 -29.67 9.05
CA ARG A 674 -15.04 -28.99 9.50
C ARG A 674 -14.59 -28.07 8.36
N TYR A 675 -14.66 -26.75 8.59
CA TYR A 675 -14.18 -25.77 7.61
C TYR A 675 -12.70 -26.03 7.34
N ASP A 676 -12.41 -26.63 6.19
CA ASP A 676 -11.05 -26.88 5.70
C ASP A 676 -10.60 -25.67 4.88
N GLU A 677 -9.68 -24.90 5.45
CA GLU A 677 -9.16 -23.69 4.86
C GLU A 677 -8.42 -23.96 3.54
N ASP A 678 -7.69 -25.07 3.46
CA ASP A 678 -6.91 -25.45 2.29
C ASP A 678 -7.82 -25.94 1.16
N GLU A 679 -8.85 -26.72 1.50
CA GLU A 679 -9.87 -27.16 0.54
C GLU A 679 -10.62 -25.96 -0.05
N GLU A 680 -11.00 -24.99 0.79
CA GLU A 680 -11.73 -23.81 0.35
C GLU A 680 -10.85 -22.87 -0.49
N ALA A 681 -9.57 -22.73 -0.13
CA ALA A 681 -8.60 -22.01 -0.95
C ALA A 681 -8.36 -22.73 -2.30
N ALA A 682 -8.43 -24.06 -2.34
CA ALA A 682 -8.33 -24.83 -3.56
C ALA A 682 -9.58 -24.71 -4.44
N LYS A 683 -10.78 -24.65 -3.86
CA LYS A 683 -12.05 -24.41 -4.57
C LYS A 683 -12.07 -23.03 -5.23
N ASP A 684 -11.67 -22.00 -4.49
CA ASP A 684 -11.53 -20.64 -5.03
C ASP A 684 -10.53 -20.60 -6.20
N ARG A 685 -9.40 -21.32 -6.07
CA ARG A 685 -8.39 -21.46 -7.13
C ARG A 685 -8.91 -22.14 -8.40
N ARG A 686 -9.89 -23.05 -8.31
CA ARG A 686 -10.49 -23.69 -9.50
C ARG A 686 -11.47 -22.80 -10.25
N ASN A 687 -12.03 -21.79 -9.59
CA ASN A 687 -12.89 -20.78 -10.23
C ASN A 687 -12.10 -19.73 -11.01
N ILE A 688 -10.78 -19.79 -10.97
CA ILE A 688 -9.88 -19.01 -11.82
C ILE A 688 -9.84 -19.66 -13.20
N ARG A 689 -10.78 -19.29 -14.08
CA ARG A 689 -10.66 -19.62 -15.51
C ARG A 689 -9.72 -18.61 -16.16
N ALA A 690 -8.58 -19.10 -16.67
CA ALA A 690 -7.79 -18.36 -17.64
C ALA A 690 -8.67 -18.06 -18.87
N PRO A 691 -8.48 -16.91 -19.56
CA PRO A 691 -9.12 -16.68 -20.84
C PRO A 691 -8.69 -17.80 -21.81
N GLU A 692 -9.60 -18.30 -22.63
CA GLU A 692 -9.21 -19.09 -23.79
C GLU A 692 -8.44 -18.19 -24.76
N TRP A 693 -7.11 -18.26 -24.72
CA TRP A 693 -6.27 -17.59 -25.71
C TRP A 693 -6.45 -18.32 -27.05
N PRO A 694 -6.69 -17.60 -28.17
CA PRO A 694 -6.56 -18.23 -29.47
C PRO A 694 -5.08 -18.62 -29.61
N ARG A 695 -4.80 -19.93 -29.67
CA ARG A 695 -3.46 -20.40 -30.06
C ARG A 695 -3.07 -19.63 -31.31
N ARG A 696 -2.04 -18.77 -31.22
CA ARG A 696 -1.38 -18.22 -32.39
C ARG A 696 -1.12 -19.41 -33.30
N ALA A 697 -1.71 -19.39 -34.49
CA ALA A 697 -1.42 -20.36 -35.51
C ALA A 697 0.11 -20.36 -35.64
N SER A 698 0.73 -21.48 -35.30
CA SER A 698 2.10 -21.72 -35.69
C SER A 698 2.14 -21.48 -37.19
N CYS A 699 2.89 -20.46 -37.62
CA CYS A 699 3.41 -20.42 -38.96
C CYS A 699 4.25 -21.69 -39.12
N THR A 700 3.58 -22.78 -39.50
CA THR A 700 4.21 -23.94 -40.09
C THR A 700 4.88 -23.42 -41.35
N SER A 701 6.18 -23.18 -41.24
CA SER A 701 7.07 -23.25 -42.38
C SER A 701 6.76 -24.57 -43.07
N SER A 702 6.29 -24.45 -44.31
CA SER A 702 6.10 -25.56 -45.22
C SER A 702 7.49 -26.10 -45.61
N THR A 703 8.11 -26.86 -44.70
CA THR A 703 9.16 -27.80 -45.05
C THR A 703 8.50 -29.16 -45.15
N SER A 704 8.12 -29.50 -46.38
CA SER A 704 7.75 -30.85 -46.78
C SER A 704 8.88 -31.81 -46.44
N GLY A 705 8.73 -32.52 -45.33
CA GLY A 705 9.52 -33.72 -45.05
C GLY A 705 9.05 -34.84 -45.97
N SER A 706 9.94 -35.32 -46.83
CA SER A 706 9.93 -36.73 -47.22
C SER A 706 11.23 -37.34 -46.71
N LYS A 707 11.07 -38.19 -45.68
CA LYS A 707 12.16 -38.94 -45.04
C LYS A 707 12.48 -40.18 -45.88
N ARG A 708 13.79 -40.42 -45.97
CA ARG A 708 14.49 -41.73 -46.09
C ARG A 708 14.38 -42.46 -47.44
N ASN A 709 15.50 -42.52 -48.15
CA ASN A 709 16.37 -43.70 -48.03
C ASN A 709 17.78 -43.46 -48.60
N SER A 710 18.66 -44.28 -48.04
CA SER A 710 20.09 -44.50 -48.20
C SER A 710 20.63 -44.75 -49.61
N VAL A 711 21.85 -44.22 -49.84
CA VAL A 711 23.04 -44.90 -50.41
C VAL A 711 23.23 -44.95 -51.95
N ASP A 712 24.41 -44.45 -52.33
CA ASP A 712 25.31 -44.79 -53.46
C ASP A 712 25.13 -44.28 -54.91
N THR A 713 26.13 -43.48 -55.30
CA THR A 713 26.94 -43.48 -56.55
C THR A 713 26.38 -43.09 -57.93
N ALA A 714 27.22 -42.27 -58.59
CA ALA A 714 27.61 -42.29 -60.00
C ALA A 714 26.86 -41.43 -61.07
N THR A 715 27.56 -40.35 -61.47
CA THR A 715 27.91 -39.94 -62.85
C THR A 715 26.86 -39.61 -63.93
N SER A 716 26.96 -38.35 -64.39
CA SER A 716 27.21 -37.88 -65.78
C SER A 716 26.04 -37.48 -66.72
N SER A 717 26.23 -36.27 -67.30
CA SER A 717 25.89 -35.81 -68.67
C SER A 717 24.41 -35.61 -69.03
N SER A 718 23.94 -34.63 -69.83
CA SER A 718 24.50 -33.46 -70.55
C SER A 718 23.38 -32.83 -71.42
N LEU A 719 23.53 -31.53 -71.80
CA LEU A 719 22.94 -30.83 -72.96
C LEU A 719 21.41 -30.52 -72.91
N SER A 720 20.83 -29.40 -73.38
CA SER A 720 21.17 -28.31 -74.34
C SER A 720 20.05 -27.22 -74.27
N THR A 721 20.31 -25.92 -74.03
CA THR A 721 20.41 -24.75 -74.98
C THR A 721 19.10 -24.22 -75.67
N PRO A 722 19.02 -22.92 -76.10
CA PRO A 722 18.03 -21.93 -75.62
C PRO A 722 17.30 -21.10 -76.71
N SER A 723 16.47 -20.09 -76.36
CA SER A 723 16.10 -18.95 -77.26
C SER A 723 15.61 -17.68 -76.51
N GLU A 724 16.50 -16.68 -76.46
CA GLU A 724 16.44 -15.21 -76.68
C GLU A 724 15.13 -14.37 -76.93
N PRO A 725 15.22 -13.01 -76.87
CA PRO A 725 14.29 -12.06 -76.20
C PRO A 725 13.71 -10.95 -77.12
N LEU A 726 13.05 -9.90 -76.57
CA LEU A 726 12.86 -8.51 -77.10
C LEU A 726 12.02 -7.67 -76.08
N SER A 727 12.57 -6.66 -75.38
CA SER A 727 12.60 -5.19 -75.66
C SER A 727 11.47 -4.34 -74.98
N PRO A 728 11.77 -3.13 -74.46
CA PRO A 728 10.79 -2.22 -73.82
C PRO A 728 10.43 -0.99 -74.68
N THR A 729 9.26 -0.35 -74.48
CA THR A 729 9.01 1.13 -74.55
C THR A 729 7.53 1.56 -74.36
N SER A 730 7.35 2.62 -73.54
CA SER A 730 6.43 3.78 -73.61
C SER A 730 4.88 3.66 -73.61
N SER A 731 4.24 4.39 -72.67
CA SER A 731 3.37 5.58 -72.88
C SER A 731 2.07 5.66 -72.02
N LEU A 732 2.03 6.69 -71.17
CA LEU A 732 1.00 7.71 -70.88
C LEU A 732 -0.52 7.40 -70.77
N GLY A 733 -1.13 7.99 -69.73
CA GLY A 733 -2.57 8.32 -69.54
C GLY A 733 -2.88 8.51 -68.03
N GLU A 734 -2.66 9.68 -67.41
CA GLU A 734 -3.66 10.76 -67.16
C GLU A 734 -5.06 10.29 -66.68
N GLU A 735 -5.44 10.53 -65.42
CA GLU A 735 -6.30 11.68 -64.98
C GLU A 735 -6.79 11.57 -63.51
N ARG A 736 -6.56 12.68 -62.78
CA ARG A 736 -7.42 13.40 -61.81
C ARG A 736 -7.74 12.88 -60.39
N ASN A 737 -7.34 13.78 -59.48
CA ASN A 737 -7.73 14.07 -58.08
C ASN A 737 -7.13 13.21 -56.95
#